data_AF-A0A7S0J1W4-F1
#
_entry.id   AF-A0A7S0J1W4-F1
#
_cell.length_a   1.000
_cell.length_b   1.000
_cell.length_c   1.000
_cell.angle_alpha   90.00
_cell.angle_beta   90.00
_cell.angle_gamma   90.00
#
_symmetry.space_group_name_H-M   'P 1'
#
loop_
_entity.id
_entity.type
_entity.pdbx_description
1 polymer ?
#
loop_
_entity_poly.entity_id
_entity_poly.type
_entity_poly.pdbx_seq_one_letter_code
_entity_poly.pdbx_strand_id
1 'polypeptide(L)'
;CRHSAQRQRERGGAVHTFALVVLLTRALVSDMALGKRAEYSRAKQGVHSVATFPQAATGCDVYSSRACTHLPLALMLIVPCAVATAAFPLLWRDAWQDAQLLRPAHATVSKSGLASLTLTPLSPPAGPDELHRLELARAEGIVLQGWVLAAPRQGEGVADRRDGAPAVAFEPGPEPGCFRLELPAGGELRFSLASSGSWYGGPSTSRAFWPINTNRIGRQPFLSNDFLSNREGVGSVLEANWVTSTGVSVRLLNDVPMEIMLNEPCDAHEASKMGTACAQGQLVLLPTRGTSSPPLQMQLCSDEHVLAAHERGLRSLPPMVGGPPAVGVMRAPIWSTWARFKMNVSRMDVLAYAREIDAHGYPRSHLEIDDRWSSAYGDLSFDAHKFPAPAEMVAELHALGFNLTLWVIPFAEPRSAAFVEGAKHGYWLRGLDGAPELVPWWQGEGAVLNVSDAKACDWFVGRLRQLMLETGVDGFKFDAGEAQFVPAVAREWALDFAGLWARLAARLGSAGEVRSAHGSQDVPVWLREFDKDSSWSQHNGLRSLITSALQMGVLGYAFVLPDMVGGNAYADGADWSRAHELPAAAPSAPPSAAPSAAAPVTPAAAATATDRDRGEASFFFGALPSRELFIRWCFANALLPAVQFSIPPWLYDEGATAACSKALGRREARMAQLEALAERASRTYQPIVAPLWAYDPLDPSCHAVDDEFMLGGTTLVAPVLEPAAR
;
A
#
# COMPACT_ATOMS: atom_id res chain seq x y z
N CYS A 1 14.93 8.41 10.32
CA CYS A 1 16.35 8.39 9.88
C CYS A 1 17.33 8.01 11.01
N ARG A 2 18.09 8.91 11.68
CA ARG A 2 19.25 8.52 12.55
C ARG A 2 18.95 7.47 13.65
N HIS A 3 17.77 7.51 14.27
CA HIS A 3 17.36 6.52 15.30
C HIS A 3 17.01 5.14 14.70
N SER A 4 16.45 5.11 13.49
CA SER A 4 16.13 3.87 12.75
C SER A 4 17.41 3.23 12.18
N ALA A 5 18.32 4.05 11.63
CA ALA A 5 19.65 3.62 11.22
C ALA A 5 20.49 3.03 12.38
N GLN A 6 20.18 3.37 13.64
CA GLN A 6 20.80 2.74 14.80
C GLN A 6 20.20 1.34 15.08
N ARG A 7 18.88 1.17 15.02
CA ARG A 7 18.21 -0.15 15.16
C ARG A 7 18.63 -1.14 14.07
N GLN A 8 18.74 -0.67 12.82
CA GLN A 8 19.27 -1.43 11.70
C GLN A 8 20.70 -1.94 11.97
N ARG A 9 21.58 -1.10 12.56
CA ARG A 9 22.95 -1.50 12.91
C ARG A 9 23.01 -2.49 14.08
N GLU A 10 22.10 -2.40 15.04
CA GLU A 10 22.03 -3.32 16.18
C GLU A 10 21.58 -4.74 15.79
N ARG A 11 20.93 -4.91 14.62
CA ARG A 11 20.60 -6.22 14.02
C ARG A 11 21.77 -6.87 13.24
N GLY A 12 22.89 -6.16 13.02
CA GLY A 12 24.05 -6.66 12.25
C GLY A 12 25.26 -7.02 13.12
N GLY A 13 25.64 -8.31 13.14
CA GLY A 13 26.75 -8.80 13.96
C GLY A 13 28.14 -8.31 13.51
N ALA A 14 28.88 -7.75 14.48
CA ALA A 14 30.34 -7.60 14.53
C ALA A 14 31.08 -6.78 13.44
N VAL A 15 31.40 -5.50 13.76
CA VAL A 15 32.68 -4.87 13.36
C VAL A 15 33.28 -4.09 14.53
N HIS A 16 34.27 -4.69 15.22
CA HIS A 16 35.01 -4.04 16.32
C HIS A 16 36.21 -3.24 15.77
N THR A 17 36.03 -1.95 15.47
CA THR A 17 37.14 -0.97 15.43
C THR A 17 36.69 0.48 15.62
N PHE A 18 35.49 0.85 15.18
CA PHE A 18 35.02 2.25 15.18
C PHE A 18 34.67 2.84 16.57
N ALA A 19 34.51 1.99 17.59
CA ALA A 19 34.04 2.39 18.92
C ALA A 19 34.99 3.34 19.67
N LEU A 20 36.31 3.25 19.43
CA LEU A 20 37.30 4.03 20.19
C LEU A 20 37.31 5.52 19.81
N VAL A 21 37.03 5.85 18.54
CA VAL A 21 37.03 7.23 18.04
C VAL A 21 35.82 8.00 18.55
N VAL A 22 34.64 7.36 18.59
CA VAL A 22 33.38 7.99 19.03
C VAL A 22 33.38 8.30 20.53
N LEU A 23 34.08 7.51 21.35
CA LEU A 23 34.20 7.76 22.80
C LEU A 23 35.07 8.99 23.10
N LEU A 24 36.14 9.23 22.34
CA LEU A 24 36.99 10.41 22.51
C LEU A 24 36.27 11.71 22.11
N THR A 25 35.41 11.69 21.09
CA THR A 25 34.60 12.86 20.72
C THR A 25 33.52 13.18 21.77
N ARG A 26 32.99 12.16 22.48
CA ARG A 26 31.99 12.35 23.54
C ARG A 26 32.55 13.09 24.77
N ALA A 27 33.81 12.85 25.13
CA ALA A 27 34.45 13.56 26.25
C ALA A 27 34.61 15.06 25.98
N LEU A 28 35.12 15.42 24.80
CA LEU A 28 35.37 16.82 24.40
C LEU A 28 34.10 17.68 24.25
N VAL A 29 32.94 17.06 23.98
CA VAL A 29 31.66 17.78 23.85
C VAL A 29 30.94 17.96 25.20
N SER A 30 31.18 17.10 26.18
CA SER A 30 30.55 17.22 27.51
C SER A 30 31.14 18.35 28.37
N ASP A 31 32.44 18.62 28.29
CA ASP A 31 33.08 19.66 29.11
C ASP A 31 32.68 21.10 28.73
N MET A 32 32.25 21.34 27.48
CA MET A 32 31.78 22.66 27.06
C MET A 32 30.33 22.98 27.48
N ALA A 33 29.58 22.01 28.04
CA ALA A 33 28.15 22.16 28.34
C ALA A 33 27.82 22.52 29.79
N LEU A 34 28.80 22.54 30.71
CA LEU A 34 28.58 22.74 32.16
C LEU A 34 29.32 23.97 32.71
N GLY A 35 28.89 25.16 32.27
CA GLY A 35 29.54 26.45 32.58
C GLY A 35 28.59 27.57 33.05
N LYS A 36 28.00 27.42 34.24
CA LYS A 36 27.36 28.47 35.08
C LYS A 36 26.20 29.31 34.50
N ARG A 37 25.00 29.08 35.04
CA ARG A 37 23.97 30.12 35.26
C ARG A 37 23.82 30.37 36.76
N ALA A 38 24.20 31.56 37.23
CA ALA A 38 23.73 32.13 38.50
C ALA A 38 23.93 33.66 38.45
N GLU A 39 22.96 34.40 39.00
CA GLU A 39 23.02 35.84 39.30
C GLU A 39 23.34 36.80 38.13
N TYR A 40 22.31 37.48 37.62
CA TYR A 40 22.19 38.94 37.82
C TYR A 40 20.77 39.42 37.46
N SER A 41 20.03 39.86 38.47
CA SER A 41 18.70 40.47 38.33
C SER A 41 18.63 41.71 39.22
N ARG A 42 19.01 42.87 38.66
CA ARG A 42 18.64 44.21 39.11
C ARG A 42 19.16 45.30 38.16
N ALA A 43 18.58 46.50 38.28
CA ALA A 43 18.94 47.75 37.60
C ALA A 43 18.63 47.87 36.09
N LYS A 44 17.36 48.21 35.78
CA LYS A 44 17.07 49.17 34.70
C LYS A 44 17.54 50.56 35.14
N GLN A 45 18.16 51.33 34.23
CA GLN A 45 18.04 52.79 34.00
C GLN A 45 19.35 53.39 33.47
N GLY A 46 19.28 54.38 32.58
CA GLY A 46 20.39 55.34 32.36
C GLY A 46 21.00 55.41 30.95
N VAL A 47 20.39 56.23 30.09
CA VAL A 47 21.01 57.38 29.38
C VAL A 47 22.30 57.18 28.54
N HIS A 48 22.19 57.65 27.29
CA HIS A 48 23.22 58.18 26.36
C HIS A 48 24.70 58.25 26.82
N SER A 49 25.63 57.80 25.97
CA SER A 49 26.45 58.70 25.12
C SER A 49 27.47 57.98 24.23
N VAL A 50 27.88 58.65 23.16
CA VAL A 50 28.99 58.29 22.24
C VAL A 50 30.34 58.65 22.87
N ALA A 51 31.39 57.80 22.74
CA ALA A 51 32.73 58.20 22.26
C ALA A 51 33.85 57.14 22.40
N THR A 52 34.67 57.04 21.33
CA THR A 52 36.13 56.82 21.28
C THR A 52 36.83 55.59 21.88
N PHE A 53 37.59 54.92 21.00
CA PHE A 53 38.82 54.14 21.30
C PHE A 53 39.88 54.96 22.06
N PRO A 54 40.86 54.29 22.72
CA PRO A 54 42.19 54.23 22.09
C PRO A 54 42.90 52.86 22.18
N GLN A 55 44.07 52.80 21.54
CA GLN A 55 44.91 51.62 21.30
C GLN A 55 45.94 51.35 22.42
N ALA A 56 46.61 50.19 22.29
CA ALA A 56 48.08 49.99 22.41
C ALA A 56 48.65 49.20 23.61
N ALA A 57 49.91 48.79 23.41
CA ALA A 57 50.83 47.97 24.23
C ALA A 57 50.57 46.44 24.19
N THR A 58 51.31 45.61 23.44
CA THR A 58 52.76 45.28 23.42
C THR A 58 53.28 44.62 24.70
N GLY A 59 53.73 43.37 24.57
CA GLY A 59 54.44 42.62 25.61
C GLY A 59 54.88 41.26 25.09
N CYS A 60 56.09 41.19 24.52
CA CYS A 60 56.76 39.91 24.26
C CYS A 60 57.40 39.41 25.56
N ASP A 61 57.46 38.10 25.76
CA ASP A 61 58.52 37.50 26.55
C ASP A 61 58.95 36.13 26.00
N VAL A 62 60.20 35.75 26.24
CA VAL A 62 60.95 34.75 25.47
C VAL A 62 61.58 33.70 26.40
N TYR A 63 61.39 32.41 26.12
CA TYR A 63 62.35 31.31 26.41
C TYR A 63 61.99 30.11 25.48
N SER A 64 62.82 29.69 24.50
CA SER A 64 64.00 28.80 24.63
C SER A 64 63.65 27.42 25.23
N SER A 65 63.92 26.25 24.63
CA SER A 65 64.89 25.86 23.58
C SER A 65 64.63 24.47 22.94
N ARG A 66 65.15 24.23 21.71
CA ARG A 66 65.78 22.98 21.13
C ARG A 66 65.24 21.58 21.55
N ALA A 67 65.16 20.51 20.76
CA ALA A 67 65.31 20.13 19.33
C ALA A 67 64.91 18.61 19.24
N CYS A 68 64.83 17.86 18.12
CA CYS A 68 65.10 18.12 16.70
C CYS A 68 64.30 17.13 15.77
N THR A 69 64.29 17.43 14.47
CA THR A 69 64.11 16.55 13.28
C THR A 69 63.62 15.08 13.40
N HIS A 70 62.45 14.80 12.78
CA HIS A 70 62.37 13.98 11.55
C HIS A 70 61.02 14.20 10.82
N LEU A 71 61.07 14.44 9.51
CA LEU A 71 59.93 14.45 8.58
C LEU A 71 59.82 13.05 7.92
N PRO A 72 58.69 12.63 7.28
CA PRO A 72 58.09 13.34 6.16
C PRO A 72 56.54 13.50 6.14
N LEU A 73 56.15 14.59 5.48
CA LEU A 73 54.87 14.89 4.80
C LEU A 73 53.68 13.91 4.92
N ALA A 74 52.61 14.39 5.57
CA ALA A 74 51.23 14.28 5.07
C ALA A 74 50.33 15.37 5.70
N LEU A 75 49.24 15.73 5.01
CA LEU A 75 48.20 16.70 5.39
C LEU A 75 48.62 18.17 5.60
N MET A 76 48.45 18.95 4.53
CA MET A 76 48.15 20.38 4.59
C MET A 76 46.62 20.60 4.75
N LEU A 77 46.25 21.74 5.37
CA LEU A 77 44.94 22.43 5.28
C LEU A 77 43.70 21.82 5.98
N ILE A 78 43.52 22.16 7.27
CA ILE A 78 42.21 22.51 7.86
C ILE A 78 42.41 23.68 8.84
N VAL A 79 41.63 24.77 8.67
CA VAL A 79 41.24 25.90 9.58
C VAL A 79 40.88 27.09 8.65
N PRO A 80 39.89 27.97 8.93
CA PRO A 80 38.83 28.01 9.96
C PRO A 80 37.43 27.76 9.29
N CYS A 81 36.23 27.95 9.84
CA CYS A 81 35.74 28.99 10.76
C CYS A 81 34.37 28.61 11.36
N ALA A 82 34.16 28.91 12.64
CA ALA A 82 32.89 28.68 13.34
C ALA A 82 32.61 29.76 14.40
N VAL A 83 32.23 30.97 13.98
CA VAL A 83 31.57 32.00 14.83
C VAL A 83 30.66 32.88 13.96
N ALA A 84 29.33 32.68 14.00
CA ALA A 84 28.30 33.70 13.68
C ALA A 84 26.84 33.15 13.73
N THR A 85 26.34 32.71 14.88
CA THR A 85 24.90 32.44 15.06
C THR A 85 24.40 32.85 16.45
N ALA A 86 24.19 34.16 16.65
CA ALA A 86 23.58 34.70 17.87
C ALA A 86 22.92 36.09 17.68
N ALA A 87 21.97 36.24 16.74
CA ALA A 87 20.92 37.28 16.75
C ALA A 87 19.88 37.07 15.63
N PHE A 88 18.70 37.68 15.76
CA PHE A 88 17.60 37.83 14.78
C PHE A 88 16.75 36.60 14.40
N PRO A 89 15.57 36.45 15.03
CA PRO A 89 14.36 35.95 14.38
C PRO A 89 13.54 37.10 13.75
N LEU A 90 12.58 36.74 12.88
CA LEU A 90 11.64 37.59 12.11
C LEU A 90 12.25 38.20 10.82
N LEU A 91 11.41 38.20 9.76
CA LEU A 91 11.70 38.63 8.38
C LEU A 91 12.65 37.73 7.54
N TRP A 92 12.21 36.49 7.25
CA TRP A 92 12.51 35.85 5.96
C TRP A 92 11.40 34.86 5.58
N ARG A 93 10.41 35.34 4.79
CA ARG A 93 9.41 34.48 4.13
C ARG A 93 9.07 34.90 2.70
N ASP A 94 9.47 36.10 2.27
CA ASP A 94 9.08 36.71 0.99
C ASP A 94 10.29 37.10 0.10
N ALA A 95 11.40 36.37 0.16
CA ALA A 95 12.60 36.64 -0.66
C ALA A 95 13.27 35.34 -1.16
N TRP A 96 12.47 34.47 -1.78
CA TRP A 96 12.94 33.31 -2.55
C TRP A 96 12.15 33.16 -3.85
N GLN A 97 12.06 34.26 -4.61
CA GLN A 97 11.52 34.28 -5.98
C GLN A 97 12.45 34.93 -7.02
N ASP A 98 13.50 35.65 -6.63
CA ASP A 98 14.48 36.26 -7.56
C ASP A 98 15.93 35.99 -7.13
N ALA A 99 16.50 34.88 -7.61
CA ALA A 99 17.94 34.61 -7.55
C ALA A 99 18.37 33.55 -8.60
N GLN A 100 18.04 33.79 -9.88
CA GLN A 100 18.74 33.10 -10.97
C GLN A 100 20.20 33.58 -11.06
N LEU A 101 21.07 32.77 -11.71
CA LEU A 101 22.47 33.05 -12.08
C LEU A 101 23.58 32.82 -11.02
N LEU A 102 23.77 31.58 -10.57
CA LEU A 102 25.11 31.03 -10.32
C LEU A 102 25.22 29.58 -10.81
N ARG A 103 26.11 29.33 -11.78
CA ARG A 103 26.48 27.96 -12.23
C ARG A 103 27.55 27.38 -11.29
N PRO A 104 27.44 26.12 -10.84
CA PRO A 104 28.57 25.35 -10.33
C PRO A 104 29.34 24.65 -11.47
N ALA A 105 30.64 24.45 -11.27
CA ALA A 105 31.54 23.84 -12.25
C ALA A 105 31.52 22.29 -12.21
N HIS A 106 32.08 21.68 -13.26
CA HIS A 106 32.19 20.23 -13.45
C HIS A 106 32.78 19.49 -12.24
N ALA A 107 32.14 18.38 -11.85
CA ALA A 107 32.72 17.34 -11.03
C ALA A 107 32.83 16.03 -11.84
N THR A 108 34.05 15.58 -12.11
CA THR A 108 34.33 14.30 -12.78
C THR A 108 34.36 13.15 -11.76
N VAL A 109 33.52 12.14 -11.95
CA VAL A 109 33.55 10.88 -11.19
C VAL A 109 34.12 9.77 -12.07
N SER A 110 34.98 8.91 -11.51
CA SER A 110 35.82 7.97 -12.25
C SER A 110 35.12 6.67 -12.66
N LYS A 111 35.50 6.14 -13.82
CA LYS A 111 35.11 4.82 -14.33
C LYS A 111 35.69 3.65 -13.53
N SER A 112 34.90 2.60 -13.31
CA SER A 112 35.37 1.21 -13.47
C SER A 112 34.20 0.21 -13.51
N GLY A 113 34.14 -0.66 -14.53
CA GLY A 113 33.42 -1.94 -14.44
C GLY A 113 31.99 -2.00 -15.02
N LEU A 114 31.76 -1.63 -16.28
CA LEU A 114 30.52 -1.92 -17.01
C LEU A 114 30.80 -2.60 -18.34
N ALA A 115 30.09 -3.69 -18.62
CA ALA A 115 29.83 -4.14 -19.98
C ALA A 115 28.69 -3.29 -20.55
N SER A 116 29.01 -2.07 -20.99
CA SER A 116 28.03 -1.11 -21.51
C SER A 116 27.79 -1.30 -23.01
N LEU A 117 26.52 -1.43 -23.42
CA LEU A 117 26.14 -1.25 -24.82
C LEU A 117 26.51 0.19 -25.23
N THR A 118 27.33 0.36 -26.26
CA THR A 118 27.84 1.67 -26.66
C THR A 118 27.06 2.16 -27.88
N LEU A 119 26.14 3.10 -27.66
CA LEU A 119 25.53 3.87 -28.75
C LEU A 119 26.36 5.12 -28.99
N THR A 120 27.18 5.10 -30.05
CA THR A 120 27.95 6.27 -30.49
C THR A 120 27.07 7.16 -31.38
N PRO A 121 26.81 8.43 -31.01
CA PRO A 121 26.10 9.32 -31.91
C PRO A 121 27.00 9.71 -33.09
N LEU A 122 26.53 9.49 -34.33
CA LEU A 122 27.25 9.83 -35.57
C LEU A 122 27.24 11.34 -35.89
N SER A 123 26.61 12.18 -35.05
CA SER A 123 26.56 13.64 -35.15
C SER A 123 26.23 14.25 -33.78
N PRO A 124 26.59 15.52 -33.50
CA PRO A 124 26.23 16.17 -32.24
C PRO A 124 24.69 16.32 -32.10
N PRO A 125 24.14 16.22 -30.87
CA PRO A 125 22.70 16.34 -30.63
C PRO A 125 22.20 17.76 -30.95
N ALA A 126 20.97 17.86 -31.46
CA ALA A 126 20.40 19.09 -32.01
C ALA A 126 19.82 20.06 -30.97
N GLY A 127 19.78 19.68 -29.69
CA GLY A 127 19.33 20.54 -28.60
C GLY A 127 19.35 19.89 -27.21
N PRO A 128 19.11 20.67 -26.14
CA PRO A 128 19.10 20.17 -24.76
C PRO A 128 18.03 19.09 -24.54
N ASP A 129 16.86 19.19 -25.19
CA ASP A 129 15.77 18.22 -25.04
C ASP A 129 16.14 16.83 -25.58
N GLU A 130 16.94 16.75 -26.64
CA GLU A 130 17.39 15.48 -27.23
C GLU A 130 18.46 14.81 -26.38
N LEU A 131 19.34 15.62 -25.77
CA LEU A 131 20.32 15.16 -24.79
C LEU A 131 19.61 14.59 -23.54
N HIS A 132 18.62 15.33 -23.01
CA HIS A 132 17.87 14.93 -21.82
C HIS A 132 17.11 13.60 -22.02
N ARG A 133 16.48 13.38 -23.19
CA ARG A 133 15.82 12.09 -23.54
C ARG A 133 16.79 10.90 -23.49
N LEU A 134 18.00 11.07 -24.02
CA LEU A 134 19.04 10.02 -24.03
C LEU A 134 19.64 9.80 -22.64
N GLU A 135 19.77 10.86 -21.83
CA GLU A 135 20.25 10.77 -20.45
C GLU A 135 19.22 10.07 -19.54
N LEU A 136 17.92 10.34 -19.69
CA LEU A 136 16.82 9.65 -19.00
C LEU A 136 16.85 8.13 -19.21
N ALA A 137 16.85 7.69 -20.48
CA ALA A 137 16.87 6.25 -20.82
C ALA A 137 18.15 5.56 -20.32
N ARG A 138 19.27 6.31 -20.26
CA ARG A 138 20.58 5.82 -19.85
C ARG A 138 20.78 5.79 -18.33
N ALA A 139 20.23 6.75 -17.59
CA ALA A 139 20.36 6.84 -16.14
C ALA A 139 19.69 5.65 -15.43
N GLU A 140 18.50 5.27 -15.90
CA GLU A 140 17.69 4.20 -15.30
C GLU A 140 18.02 2.79 -15.84
N GLY A 141 18.91 2.68 -16.84
CA GLY A 141 19.26 1.40 -17.43
C GLY A 141 18.09 0.71 -18.15
N ILE A 142 17.23 1.50 -18.81
CA ILE A 142 16.11 0.97 -19.61
C ILE A 142 16.70 0.31 -20.86
N VAL A 143 16.50 -1.00 -21.01
CA VAL A 143 16.97 -1.76 -22.17
C VAL A 143 15.79 -2.24 -22.98
N LEU A 144 15.58 -1.64 -24.15
CA LEU A 144 14.63 -2.12 -25.14
C LEU A 144 15.32 -3.19 -26.00
N GLN A 145 14.95 -4.46 -25.83
CA GLN A 145 15.49 -5.53 -26.65
C GLN A 145 14.64 -5.74 -27.90
N GLY A 146 15.29 -5.76 -29.06
CA GLY A 146 14.65 -5.86 -30.38
C GLY A 146 14.28 -4.52 -31.04
N TRP A 147 14.59 -3.37 -30.43
CA TRP A 147 14.18 -2.04 -30.93
C TRP A 147 15.31 -1.01 -30.77
N VAL A 148 15.40 -0.06 -31.70
CA VAL A 148 16.41 1.01 -31.67
C VAL A 148 15.73 2.33 -31.28
N LEU A 149 16.27 3.01 -30.27
CA LEU A 149 15.89 4.39 -29.96
C LEU A 149 16.31 5.29 -31.12
N ALA A 150 15.36 5.92 -31.80
CA ALA A 150 15.66 6.90 -32.85
C ALA A 150 15.00 8.23 -32.53
N ALA A 151 15.80 9.29 -32.47
CA ALA A 151 15.30 10.65 -32.52
C ALA A 151 14.83 10.99 -33.94
N PRO A 152 13.76 11.78 -34.12
CA PRO A 152 13.26 12.16 -35.43
C PRO A 152 14.22 13.14 -36.11
N ARG A 153 14.87 12.71 -37.20
CA ARG A 153 15.61 13.61 -38.10
C ARG A 153 14.64 14.36 -39.00
N GLN A 154 14.77 15.68 -39.11
CA GLN A 154 14.24 16.40 -40.27
C GLN A 154 15.13 16.17 -41.48
N GLY A 155 14.55 15.61 -42.54
CA GLY A 155 15.05 15.73 -43.91
C GLY A 155 16.40 15.08 -44.22
N GLU A 156 16.47 13.74 -44.26
CA GLU A 156 17.44 13.06 -45.13
C GLU A 156 17.00 11.64 -45.53
N GLY A 157 17.51 11.16 -46.67
CA GLY A 157 17.04 9.96 -47.36
C GLY A 157 17.47 8.62 -46.72
N VAL A 158 16.74 7.57 -47.07
CA VAL A 158 16.90 6.19 -46.56
C VAL A 158 18.28 5.61 -46.90
N ALA A 159 19.10 5.32 -45.89
CA ALA A 159 20.20 4.34 -45.98
C ALA A 159 20.57 3.72 -44.61
N ASP A 160 20.79 2.40 -44.62
CA ASP A 160 21.34 1.54 -43.56
C ASP A 160 20.61 1.46 -42.19
N ARG A 161 19.38 0.92 -42.22
CA ARG A 161 18.81 0.22 -41.05
C ARG A 161 19.45 -1.16 -40.94
N ARG A 162 20.27 -1.39 -39.90
CA ARG A 162 20.56 -2.77 -39.49
C ARG A 162 19.32 -3.38 -38.84
N ASP A 163 18.85 -4.47 -39.42
CA ASP A 163 17.86 -5.41 -38.88
C ASP A 163 16.50 -4.84 -38.49
N GLY A 164 15.83 -4.14 -39.41
CA GLY A 164 14.36 -4.14 -39.56
C GLY A 164 13.48 -3.56 -38.44
N ALA A 165 14.03 -3.29 -37.26
CA ALA A 165 13.32 -2.87 -36.07
C ALA A 165 12.82 -1.42 -36.22
N PRO A 166 11.51 -1.15 -36.02
CA PRO A 166 11.01 0.22 -35.99
C PRO A 166 11.61 1.05 -34.85
N ALA A 167 11.55 2.36 -35.02
CA ALA A 167 12.01 3.33 -34.04
C ALA A 167 11.00 3.49 -32.90
N VAL A 168 11.48 3.57 -31.66
CA VAL A 168 10.68 4.03 -30.52
C VAL A 168 10.80 5.55 -30.41
N ALA A 169 9.67 6.24 -30.55
CA ALA A 169 9.60 7.69 -30.47
C ALA A 169 9.36 8.16 -29.02
N PHE A 170 10.04 9.23 -28.63
CA PHE A 170 9.74 9.99 -27.42
C PHE A 170 8.96 11.25 -27.80
N GLU A 171 7.70 11.30 -27.39
CA GLU A 171 6.86 12.49 -27.48
C GLU A 171 6.86 13.25 -26.15
N PRO A 172 6.78 14.59 -26.15
CA PRO A 172 6.55 15.34 -24.92
C PRO A 172 5.27 14.86 -24.22
N GLY A 173 5.36 14.61 -22.91
CA GLY A 173 4.18 14.29 -22.10
C GLY A 173 3.30 15.52 -21.85
N PRO A 174 2.09 15.34 -21.28
CA PRO A 174 1.21 16.45 -20.90
C PRO A 174 1.81 17.33 -19.79
N GLU A 175 2.67 16.75 -18.95
CA GLU A 175 3.40 17.43 -17.88
C GLU A 175 4.85 17.72 -18.32
N PRO A 176 5.43 18.88 -17.97
CA PRO A 176 6.87 19.14 -18.15
C PRO A 176 7.72 18.06 -17.49
N GLY A 177 8.87 17.70 -18.07
CA GLY A 177 9.72 16.62 -17.54
C GLY A 177 9.17 15.20 -17.68
N CYS A 178 7.97 15.05 -18.27
CA CYS A 178 7.42 13.75 -18.68
C CYS A 178 7.52 13.56 -20.19
N PHE A 179 7.58 12.29 -20.59
CA PHE A 179 7.61 11.83 -21.97
C PHE A 179 6.61 10.69 -22.16
N ARG A 180 5.95 10.65 -23.32
CA ARG A 180 5.21 9.48 -23.78
C ARG A 180 6.09 8.66 -24.73
N LEU A 181 6.03 7.35 -24.58
CA LEU A 181 6.67 6.37 -25.46
C LEU A 181 5.59 5.45 -26.01
N GLU A 182 5.70 5.08 -27.27
CA GLU A 182 4.89 4.01 -27.88
C GLU A 182 5.79 2.84 -28.29
N LEU A 183 5.36 1.63 -27.93
CA LEU A 183 6.06 0.38 -28.15
C LEU A 183 5.16 -0.55 -28.97
N PRO A 184 5.51 -0.85 -30.24
CA PRO A 184 4.67 -1.69 -31.08
C PRO A 184 4.54 -3.13 -30.56
N ALA A 185 3.45 -3.78 -30.96
CA ALA A 185 3.08 -5.11 -30.48
C ALA A 185 4.21 -6.15 -30.64
N GLY A 186 4.48 -6.90 -29.57
CA GLY A 186 5.51 -7.94 -29.57
C GLY A 186 6.95 -7.49 -29.34
N GLY A 187 7.16 -6.24 -28.93
CA GLY A 187 8.39 -5.80 -28.26
C GLY A 187 8.47 -6.22 -26.79
N GLU A 188 9.61 -5.96 -26.16
CA GLU A 188 9.90 -6.32 -24.77
C GLU A 188 10.49 -5.12 -24.02
N LEU A 189 9.95 -4.86 -22.82
CA LEU A 189 10.48 -3.86 -21.88
C LEU A 189 11.32 -4.53 -20.81
N ARG A 190 12.57 -4.09 -20.63
CA ARG A 190 13.42 -4.49 -19.50
C ARG A 190 13.90 -3.28 -18.72
N PHE A 191 13.62 -3.28 -17.42
CA PHE A 191 14.13 -2.31 -16.46
C PHE A 191 15.14 -2.99 -15.54
N SER A 192 16.34 -2.42 -15.45
CA SER A 192 17.37 -2.89 -14.53
C SER A 192 17.10 -2.37 -13.11
N LEU A 193 16.90 -3.27 -12.14
CA LEU A 193 16.63 -2.88 -10.76
C LEU A 193 17.88 -2.35 -10.03
N ALA A 194 19.08 -2.64 -10.55
CA ALA A 194 20.35 -2.26 -9.92
C ALA A 194 20.82 -0.84 -10.29
N SER A 195 20.34 -0.27 -11.39
CA SER A 195 20.76 1.06 -11.89
C SER A 195 20.05 2.22 -11.19
N SER A 196 18.82 2.01 -10.71
CA SER A 196 17.90 3.06 -10.24
C SER A 196 17.70 3.12 -8.71
N GLY A 197 18.55 2.40 -7.96
CA GLY A 197 18.38 2.21 -6.52
C GLY A 197 17.09 1.47 -6.19
N SER A 198 16.32 1.96 -5.22
CA SER A 198 15.08 1.34 -4.74
C SER A 198 13.88 1.61 -5.68
N TRP A 199 13.08 0.60 -5.94
CA TRP A 199 11.83 0.66 -6.73
C TRP A 199 10.60 0.49 -5.84
N TYR A 200 9.52 1.20 -6.17
CA TYR A 200 8.24 1.18 -5.44
C TYR A 200 7.06 1.08 -6.42
N GLY A 201 5.88 0.66 -5.94
CA GLY A 201 4.68 0.50 -6.76
C GLY A 201 4.55 -0.91 -7.36
N GLY A 202 4.06 -0.99 -8.59
CA GLY A 202 3.76 -2.24 -9.29
C GLY A 202 2.54 -3.00 -8.74
N PRO A 203 2.27 -4.20 -9.27
CA PRO A 203 1.19 -5.03 -8.78
C PRO A 203 1.45 -5.55 -7.37
N SER A 204 0.39 -5.77 -6.60
CA SER A 204 0.47 -6.39 -5.29
C SER A 204 0.98 -7.83 -5.35
N THR A 205 1.73 -8.28 -4.35
CA THR A 205 2.15 -9.68 -4.18
C THR A 205 1.94 -10.12 -2.73
N SER A 206 1.69 -11.40 -2.49
CA SER A 206 1.46 -11.96 -1.14
C SER A 206 2.63 -11.73 -0.17
N ARG A 207 3.84 -11.57 -0.71
CA ARG A 207 5.08 -11.26 0.04
C ARG A 207 5.24 -9.76 0.30
N ALA A 208 4.62 -8.90 -0.52
CA ALA A 208 4.62 -7.44 -0.40
C ALA A 208 5.97 -6.82 0.00
N PHE A 209 7.10 -7.31 -0.51
CA PHE A 209 8.42 -6.80 -0.12
C PHE A 209 8.60 -5.33 -0.53
N TRP A 210 9.19 -4.56 0.37
CA TRP A 210 9.44 -3.13 0.19
C TRP A 210 10.93 -2.82 0.46
N PRO A 211 11.64 -2.13 -0.45
CA PRO A 211 11.26 -1.85 -1.84
C PRO A 211 11.13 -3.13 -2.68
N ILE A 212 10.54 -3.05 -3.87
CA ILE A 212 10.24 -4.25 -4.69
C ILE A 212 11.49 -4.93 -5.27
N ASN A 213 12.70 -4.36 -5.10
CA ASN A 213 13.97 -4.88 -5.61
C ASN A 213 14.28 -6.32 -5.20
N THR A 214 13.76 -6.78 -4.07
CA THR A 214 13.93 -8.15 -3.55
C THR A 214 12.70 -9.03 -3.76
N ASN A 215 11.58 -8.45 -4.21
CA ASN A 215 10.36 -9.16 -4.52
C ASN A 215 10.55 -10.05 -5.76
N ARG A 216 9.74 -11.10 -5.89
CA ARG A 216 9.80 -12.03 -7.02
C ARG A 216 8.42 -12.26 -7.60
N ILE A 217 8.33 -12.21 -8.92
CA ILE A 217 7.15 -12.54 -9.73
C ILE A 217 7.65 -13.44 -10.85
N GLY A 218 7.25 -14.71 -10.83
CA GLY A 218 7.55 -15.63 -11.92
C GLY A 218 6.72 -15.32 -13.16
N ARG A 219 7.17 -15.77 -14.35
CA ARG A 219 6.50 -15.44 -15.62
C ARG A 219 5.02 -15.82 -15.60
N GLN A 220 4.17 -14.80 -15.67
CA GLN A 220 2.71 -14.96 -15.64
C GLN A 220 2.01 -13.82 -16.39
N PRO A 221 0.74 -14.00 -16.83
CA PRO A 221 -0.09 -12.91 -17.33
C PRO A 221 -0.23 -11.79 -16.29
N PHE A 222 -0.25 -10.53 -16.75
CA PHE A 222 -0.54 -9.38 -15.91
C PHE A 222 -2.06 -9.25 -15.69
N LEU A 223 -2.61 -10.12 -14.86
CA LEU A 223 -4.03 -10.21 -14.53
C LEU A 223 -4.20 -10.45 -13.03
N SER A 224 -5.06 -9.68 -12.36
CA SER A 224 -5.27 -9.78 -10.91
C SER A 224 -5.84 -11.14 -10.51
N ASN A 225 -5.38 -11.65 -9.38
CA ASN A 225 -5.61 -13.00 -8.91
C ASN A 225 -5.78 -13.01 -7.38
N ASP A 226 -6.62 -13.91 -6.88
CA ASP A 226 -6.89 -14.11 -5.45
C ASP A 226 -5.76 -14.92 -4.80
N PHE A 227 -5.14 -14.40 -3.73
CA PHE A 227 -4.05 -15.12 -3.06
C PHE A 227 -4.51 -16.37 -2.28
N LEU A 228 -5.80 -16.57 -2.02
CA LEU A 228 -6.32 -17.86 -1.52
C LEU A 228 -6.19 -18.94 -2.60
N SER A 229 -6.44 -18.58 -3.86
CA SER A 229 -6.31 -19.50 -5.02
C SER A 229 -4.86 -19.70 -5.46
N ASN A 230 -4.04 -18.63 -5.44
CA ASN A 230 -2.65 -18.68 -5.89
C ASN A 230 -1.79 -17.58 -5.24
N ARG A 231 -0.98 -17.96 -4.24
CA ARG A 231 -0.12 -17.03 -3.49
C ARG A 231 1.09 -16.50 -4.26
N GLU A 232 1.49 -17.12 -5.37
CA GLU A 232 2.60 -16.64 -6.23
C GLU A 232 2.09 -15.78 -7.40
N GLY A 233 0.77 -15.56 -7.48
CA GLY A 233 0.12 -14.65 -8.42
C GLY A 233 0.40 -13.17 -8.13
N VAL A 234 0.06 -12.31 -9.08
CA VAL A 234 -0.15 -10.87 -8.84
C VAL A 234 -1.56 -10.61 -8.29
N GLY A 235 -1.67 -9.79 -7.25
CA GLY A 235 -2.87 -9.71 -6.41
C GLY A 235 -4.02 -8.85 -6.93
N SER A 236 -5.03 -8.70 -6.07
CA SER A 236 -6.27 -7.95 -6.32
C SER A 236 -6.05 -6.46 -6.68
N VAL A 237 -4.95 -5.87 -6.23
CA VAL A 237 -4.52 -4.52 -6.65
C VAL A 237 -3.43 -4.65 -7.70
N LEU A 238 -3.73 -4.22 -8.93
CA LEU A 238 -2.93 -4.47 -10.11
C LEU A 238 -2.70 -3.17 -10.89
N GLU A 239 -1.50 -2.61 -10.77
CA GLU A 239 -1.13 -1.36 -11.42
C GLU A 239 0.25 -1.47 -12.07
N ALA A 240 0.35 -1.00 -13.31
CA ALA A 240 1.63 -0.90 -14.02
C ALA A 240 2.22 0.50 -13.84
N ASN A 241 2.39 0.90 -12.58
CA ASN A 241 2.90 2.21 -12.15
C ASN A 241 3.99 2.00 -11.09
N TRP A 242 5.18 2.56 -11.34
CA TRP A 242 6.35 2.46 -10.50
C TRP A 242 7.02 3.82 -10.30
N VAL A 243 7.75 3.97 -9.20
CA VAL A 243 8.68 5.09 -9.00
C VAL A 243 9.99 4.61 -8.39
N THR A 244 11.10 5.26 -8.74
CA THR A 244 12.46 4.91 -8.31
C THR A 244 13.04 5.94 -7.35
N SER A 245 13.94 5.49 -6.48
CA SER A 245 14.68 6.35 -5.54
C SER A 245 15.53 7.43 -6.24
N THR A 246 15.95 7.18 -7.48
CA THR A 246 16.69 8.12 -8.33
C THR A 246 15.83 9.25 -8.91
N GLY A 247 14.51 9.22 -8.72
CA GLY A 247 13.61 10.27 -9.20
C GLY A 247 13.03 10.02 -10.57
N VAL A 248 12.69 8.76 -10.91
CA VAL A 248 11.94 8.45 -12.15
C VAL A 248 10.64 7.72 -11.84
N SER A 249 9.54 8.16 -12.45
CA SER A 249 8.25 7.45 -12.44
C SER A 249 7.99 6.79 -13.80
N VAL A 250 7.51 5.55 -13.79
CA VAL A 250 7.18 4.73 -14.95
C VAL A 250 5.73 4.31 -14.85
N ARG A 251 4.87 4.71 -15.79
CA ARG A 251 3.44 4.35 -15.79
C ARG A 251 2.97 3.92 -17.17
N LEU A 252 2.27 2.79 -17.29
CA LEU A 252 1.56 2.46 -18.53
C LEU A 252 0.29 3.31 -18.65
N LEU A 253 -0.02 3.75 -19.87
CA LEU A 253 -1.12 4.67 -20.18
C LEU A 253 -2.33 3.98 -20.82
N ASN A 254 -2.15 2.77 -21.33
CA ASN A 254 -3.20 1.94 -21.88
C ASN A 254 -2.99 0.47 -21.49
N ASP A 255 -4.10 -0.24 -21.45
CA ASP A 255 -4.13 -1.65 -21.12
C ASP A 255 -3.94 -2.50 -22.37
N VAL A 256 -2.90 -3.34 -22.33
CA VAL A 256 -2.57 -4.29 -23.38
C VAL A 256 -2.35 -5.67 -22.75
N PRO A 257 -2.85 -6.77 -23.34
CA PRO A 257 -2.59 -8.10 -22.81
C PRO A 257 -1.08 -8.38 -22.81
N MET A 258 -0.50 -8.56 -21.62
CA MET A 258 0.94 -8.73 -21.43
C MET A 258 1.26 -9.75 -20.32
N GLU A 259 2.49 -10.25 -20.31
CA GLU A 259 3.07 -10.99 -19.18
C GLU A 259 4.06 -10.12 -18.40
N ILE A 260 4.27 -10.47 -17.13
CA ILE A 260 5.22 -9.82 -16.22
C ILE A 260 6.21 -10.82 -15.64
N MET A 261 7.44 -10.36 -15.41
CA MET A 261 8.46 -11.07 -14.63
C MET A 261 9.21 -10.07 -13.74
N LEU A 262 9.54 -10.45 -12.51
CA LEU A 262 10.34 -9.64 -11.59
C LEU A 262 11.32 -10.55 -10.84
N ASN A 263 12.62 -10.32 -11.01
CA ASN A 263 13.68 -11.13 -10.37
C ASN A 263 13.56 -12.65 -10.63
N GLU A 264 13.00 -13.05 -11.77
CA GLU A 264 12.90 -14.48 -12.12
C GLU A 264 14.31 -15.08 -12.26
N PRO A 265 14.66 -16.15 -11.51
CA PRO A 265 15.99 -16.73 -11.53
C PRO A 265 16.41 -17.26 -12.91
N CYS A 266 17.68 -17.09 -13.26
CA CYS A 266 18.24 -17.73 -14.46
C CYS A 266 18.68 -19.16 -14.14
N ASP A 267 17.85 -20.17 -14.41
CA ASP A 267 18.37 -21.52 -14.67
C ASP A 267 18.78 -21.59 -16.15
N ALA A 268 20.09 -21.67 -16.40
CA ALA A 268 20.64 -21.72 -17.76
C ALA A 268 20.25 -22.99 -18.53
N HIS A 269 19.93 -24.09 -17.83
CA HIS A 269 19.50 -25.34 -18.45
C HIS A 269 18.03 -25.29 -18.86
N GLU A 270 17.14 -24.82 -17.98
CA GLU A 270 15.70 -24.72 -18.28
C GLU A 270 15.35 -23.54 -19.21
N ALA A 271 15.99 -22.37 -19.06
CA ALA A 271 15.78 -21.24 -19.98
C ALA A 271 16.10 -21.60 -21.44
N SER A 272 17.09 -22.48 -21.66
CA SER A 272 17.44 -22.98 -23.00
C SER A 272 16.38 -23.92 -23.61
N LYS A 273 15.53 -24.56 -22.80
CA LYS A 273 14.47 -25.47 -23.25
C LYS A 273 13.13 -24.78 -23.42
N MET A 274 12.80 -23.84 -22.54
CA MET A 274 11.50 -23.17 -22.51
C MET A 274 11.41 -21.91 -23.39
N GLY A 275 12.54 -21.37 -23.86
CA GLY A 275 12.56 -20.08 -24.58
C GLY A 275 12.11 -18.90 -23.70
N THR A 276 12.14 -19.07 -22.38
CA THR A 276 11.85 -18.05 -21.37
C THR A 276 13.06 -17.15 -21.17
N ALA A 277 12.90 -15.85 -21.40
CA ALA A 277 13.95 -14.89 -21.20
C ALA A 277 14.05 -14.52 -19.71
N CYS A 278 15.18 -14.84 -19.06
CA CYS A 278 15.40 -14.62 -17.62
C CYS A 278 15.15 -13.15 -17.19
N ALA A 279 14.73 -12.91 -15.93
CA ALA A 279 14.50 -11.57 -15.36
C ALA A 279 15.28 -11.30 -14.05
N GLN A 280 16.38 -12.01 -13.78
CA GLN A 280 17.18 -11.85 -12.56
C GLN A 280 17.73 -10.43 -12.44
N GLY A 281 17.38 -9.70 -11.38
CA GLY A 281 17.75 -8.29 -11.20
C GLY A 281 16.99 -7.31 -12.10
N GLN A 282 15.88 -7.74 -12.71
CA GLN A 282 15.11 -6.96 -13.68
C GLN A 282 13.60 -7.04 -13.41
N LEU A 283 12.90 -5.98 -13.79
CA LEU A 283 11.47 -6.01 -14.11
C LEU A 283 11.34 -6.14 -15.63
N VAL A 284 10.53 -7.09 -16.09
CA VAL A 284 10.29 -7.35 -17.51
C VAL A 284 8.79 -7.34 -17.79
N LEU A 285 8.38 -6.62 -18.83
CA LEU A 285 7.02 -6.61 -19.34
C LEU A 285 7.01 -7.08 -20.79
N LEU A 286 6.13 -8.03 -21.10
CA LEU A 286 6.06 -8.74 -22.38
C LEU A 286 4.65 -8.57 -23.00
N PRO A 287 4.38 -7.48 -23.74
CA PRO A 287 3.20 -7.35 -24.58
C PRO A 287 3.02 -8.57 -25.50
N THR A 288 1.86 -9.23 -25.38
CA THR A 288 1.56 -10.42 -26.20
C THR A 288 1.37 -10.04 -27.68
N ARG A 289 1.72 -10.97 -28.58
CA ARG A 289 1.64 -10.76 -30.03
C ARG A 289 0.25 -11.09 -30.56
N GLY A 290 -0.63 -10.09 -30.63
CA GLY A 290 -1.86 -10.11 -31.42
C GLY A 290 -1.70 -9.37 -32.75
N THR A 291 -2.44 -9.78 -33.78
CA THR A 291 -2.48 -9.10 -35.09
C THR A 291 -3.26 -7.77 -35.07
N SER A 292 -3.97 -7.49 -33.98
CA SER A 292 -4.80 -6.31 -33.75
C SER A 292 -4.47 -5.56 -32.46
N SER A 293 -3.45 -5.97 -31.70
CA SER A 293 -3.10 -5.34 -30.42
C SER A 293 -2.60 -3.90 -30.64
N PRO A 294 -3.13 -2.90 -29.91
CA PRO A 294 -2.60 -1.53 -29.98
C PRO A 294 -1.15 -1.48 -29.47
N PRO A 295 -0.36 -0.47 -29.86
CA PRO A 295 0.95 -0.24 -29.26
C PRO A 295 0.80 -0.01 -27.74
N LEU A 296 1.76 -0.51 -26.98
CA LEU A 296 1.85 -0.18 -25.56
C LEU A 296 2.31 1.27 -25.41
N GLN A 297 1.53 2.08 -24.71
CA GLN A 297 1.82 3.46 -24.38
C GLN A 297 2.32 3.55 -22.94
N MET A 298 3.42 4.27 -22.74
CA MET A 298 4.05 4.46 -21.44
C MET A 298 4.39 5.93 -21.21
N GLN A 299 4.19 6.40 -19.99
CA GLN A 299 4.73 7.66 -19.48
C GLN A 299 6.00 7.38 -18.67
N LEU A 300 7.07 8.12 -18.99
CA LEU A 300 8.24 8.26 -18.14
C LEU A 300 8.31 9.71 -17.67
N CYS A 301 8.52 9.95 -16.38
CA CYS A 301 8.84 11.29 -15.88
C CYS A 301 10.11 11.21 -15.03
N SER A 302 10.99 12.21 -15.14
CA SER A 302 12.10 12.41 -14.20
C SER A 302 11.93 13.68 -13.39
N ASP A 303 12.52 13.68 -12.20
CA ASP A 303 12.63 14.83 -11.32
C ASP A 303 13.91 14.76 -10.48
N GLU A 304 14.18 15.77 -9.66
CA GLU A 304 15.40 15.83 -8.83
C GLU A 304 15.48 14.70 -7.78
N HIS A 305 14.33 14.15 -7.36
CA HIS A 305 14.25 13.08 -6.37
C HIS A 305 12.89 12.34 -6.38
N VAL A 306 12.85 11.16 -5.76
CA VAL A 306 11.69 10.24 -5.72
C VAL A 306 10.34 10.90 -5.42
N LEU A 307 10.26 11.80 -4.42
CA LEU A 307 8.98 12.45 -4.08
C LEU A 307 8.42 13.32 -5.21
N ALA A 308 9.26 14.12 -5.87
CA ALA A 308 8.80 15.00 -6.94
C ALA A 308 8.44 14.20 -8.20
N ALA A 309 9.20 13.15 -8.51
CA ALA A 309 8.87 12.21 -9.58
C ALA A 309 7.55 11.46 -9.31
N HIS A 310 7.32 11.04 -8.06
CA HIS A 310 6.06 10.42 -7.64
C HIS A 310 4.87 11.37 -7.80
N GLU A 311 4.97 12.59 -7.26
CA GLU A 311 3.93 13.60 -7.41
C GLU A 311 3.67 13.96 -8.88
N ARG A 312 4.70 14.00 -9.73
CA ARG A 312 4.59 14.28 -11.16
C ARG A 312 3.91 13.13 -11.92
N GLY A 313 4.26 11.88 -11.60
CA GLY A 313 3.60 10.69 -12.15
C GLY A 313 2.12 10.58 -11.76
N LEU A 314 1.74 11.01 -10.55
CA LEU A 314 0.34 11.02 -10.10
C LEU A 314 -0.52 12.10 -10.76
N ARG A 315 0.05 13.20 -11.28
CA ARG A 315 -0.72 14.29 -11.95
C ARG A 315 -1.43 13.83 -13.23
N SER A 316 -0.98 12.75 -13.85
CA SER A 316 -1.62 12.16 -15.03
C SER A 316 -2.78 11.21 -14.70
N LEU A 317 -3.12 11.01 -13.43
CA LEU A 317 -4.34 10.28 -13.04
C LEU A 317 -5.58 11.15 -13.30
N PRO A 318 -6.70 10.56 -13.74
CA PRO A 318 -7.99 11.26 -13.77
C PRO A 318 -8.32 11.81 -12.37
N PRO A 319 -8.94 13.00 -12.24
CA PRO A 319 -9.27 13.58 -10.94
C PRO A 319 -10.37 12.78 -10.22
N MET A 320 -10.30 12.69 -8.89
CA MET A 320 -11.27 11.95 -8.09
C MET A 320 -12.66 12.60 -8.14
N VAL A 321 -13.68 11.80 -8.44
CA VAL A 321 -15.06 12.26 -8.58
C VAL A 321 -15.79 12.07 -7.25
N GLY A 322 -16.26 13.17 -6.65
CA GLY A 322 -17.08 13.14 -5.43
C GLY A 322 -16.35 13.41 -4.11
N GLY A 323 -15.05 13.67 -4.13
CA GLY A 323 -14.25 13.94 -2.93
C GLY A 323 -13.79 12.66 -2.22
N PRO A 324 -13.31 12.73 -0.97
CA PRO A 324 -12.86 11.53 -0.25
C PRO A 324 -14.01 10.55 0.03
N PRO A 325 -13.74 9.23 0.15
CA PRO A 325 -14.71 8.26 0.66
C PRO A 325 -15.18 8.63 2.08
N ALA A 326 -16.25 7.98 2.55
CA ALA A 326 -16.97 8.37 3.76
C ALA A 326 -16.07 8.39 5.00
N VAL A 327 -15.67 9.59 5.44
CA VAL A 327 -14.74 9.82 6.56
C VAL A 327 -15.23 9.27 7.91
N GLY A 328 -16.51 8.88 8.02
CA GLY A 328 -17.04 8.13 9.16
C GLY A 328 -16.29 6.81 9.41
N VAL A 329 -15.87 6.13 8.33
CA VAL A 329 -14.99 4.93 8.39
C VAL A 329 -13.64 5.23 9.03
N MET A 330 -13.14 6.47 8.91
CA MET A 330 -11.92 6.87 9.58
C MET A 330 -12.14 7.11 11.08
N ARG A 331 -13.28 7.68 11.48
CA ARG A 331 -13.50 8.14 12.87
C ARG A 331 -13.59 7.01 13.89
N ALA A 332 -14.14 5.87 13.49
CA ALA A 332 -14.43 4.76 14.39
C ALA A 332 -14.34 3.42 13.65
N PRO A 333 -14.04 2.31 14.35
CA PRO A 333 -13.82 1.03 13.69
C PRO A 333 -15.09 0.42 13.09
N ILE A 334 -14.89 -0.31 11.99
CA ILE A 334 -15.85 -1.26 11.42
C ILE A 334 -15.82 -2.55 12.25
N TRP A 335 -16.97 -3.17 12.46
CA TRP A 335 -17.14 -4.43 13.19
C TRP A 335 -17.75 -5.50 12.27
N SER A 336 -16.91 -6.38 11.72
CA SER A 336 -17.32 -7.43 10.78
C SER A 336 -17.66 -8.74 11.49
N THR A 337 -18.68 -9.45 11.00
CA THR A 337 -19.09 -10.77 11.52
C THR A 337 -18.19 -11.91 11.05
N TRP A 338 -17.28 -11.68 10.09
CA TRP A 338 -16.50 -12.70 9.39
C TRP A 338 -15.79 -13.72 10.28
N ALA A 339 -14.74 -13.35 11.02
CA ALA A 339 -13.92 -14.28 11.80
C ALA A 339 -14.73 -15.05 12.85
N ARG A 340 -15.67 -14.36 13.52
CA ARG A 340 -16.47 -14.88 14.65
C ARG A 340 -17.63 -15.78 14.21
N PHE A 341 -18.40 -15.38 13.20
CA PHE A 341 -19.64 -16.08 12.84
C PHE A 341 -19.59 -16.77 11.48
N LYS A 342 -18.70 -16.32 10.57
CA LYS A 342 -18.68 -16.71 9.14
C LYS A 342 -20.11 -16.79 8.59
N MET A 343 -20.44 -17.91 7.97
CA MET A 343 -21.74 -18.19 7.36
C MET A 343 -22.90 -18.39 8.35
N ASN A 344 -22.63 -18.63 9.64
CA ASN A 344 -23.67 -18.95 10.64
C ASN A 344 -24.11 -17.72 11.45
N VAL A 345 -24.17 -16.55 10.81
CA VAL A 345 -24.64 -15.28 11.38
C VAL A 345 -26.16 -15.11 11.21
N SER A 346 -26.88 -14.75 12.28
CA SER A 346 -28.32 -14.43 12.27
C SER A 346 -28.62 -13.02 12.81
N ARG A 347 -29.89 -12.57 12.73
CA ARG A 347 -30.35 -11.32 13.39
C ARG A 347 -30.02 -11.29 14.88
N MET A 348 -30.13 -12.43 15.58
CA MET A 348 -29.86 -12.50 17.01
C MET A 348 -28.37 -12.28 17.30
N ASP A 349 -27.49 -12.89 16.51
CA ASP A 349 -26.03 -12.76 16.68
C ASP A 349 -25.57 -11.33 16.40
N VAL A 350 -26.11 -10.70 15.35
CA VAL A 350 -25.82 -9.30 14.98
C VAL A 350 -26.22 -8.33 16.08
N LEU A 351 -27.45 -8.44 16.60
CA LEU A 351 -27.93 -7.55 17.66
C LEU A 351 -27.25 -7.83 19.01
N ALA A 352 -26.91 -9.08 19.31
CA ALA A 352 -26.12 -9.43 20.48
C ALA A 352 -24.71 -8.82 20.40
N TYR A 353 -24.03 -8.94 19.25
CA TYR A 353 -22.70 -8.39 19.05
C TYR A 353 -22.69 -6.85 19.12
N ALA A 354 -23.68 -6.18 18.52
CA ALA A 354 -23.84 -4.73 18.61
C ALA A 354 -23.98 -4.25 20.08
N ARG A 355 -24.81 -4.94 20.88
CA ARG A 355 -24.99 -4.65 22.31
C ARG A 355 -23.75 -4.97 23.15
N GLU A 356 -22.98 -5.99 22.75
CA GLU A 356 -21.70 -6.35 23.38
C GLU A 356 -20.61 -5.31 23.13
N ILE A 357 -20.50 -4.78 21.90
CA ILE A 357 -19.61 -3.66 21.54
C ILE A 357 -19.97 -2.40 22.34
N ASP A 358 -21.27 -2.13 22.50
CA ASP A 358 -21.77 -1.00 23.28
C ASP A 358 -21.47 -1.14 24.78
N ALA A 359 -21.74 -2.32 25.36
CA ALA A 359 -21.49 -2.61 26.77
C ALA A 359 -19.99 -2.48 27.17
N HIS A 360 -19.07 -2.76 26.24
CA HIS A 360 -17.64 -2.55 26.43
C HIS A 360 -17.18 -1.09 26.16
N GLY A 361 -18.09 -0.19 25.78
CA GLY A 361 -17.80 1.24 25.58
C GLY A 361 -16.94 1.54 24.35
N TYR A 362 -16.94 0.68 23.34
CA TYR A 362 -16.11 0.89 22.14
C TYR A 362 -16.75 1.87 21.14
N PRO A 363 -15.94 2.69 20.44
CA PRO A 363 -16.42 3.43 19.29
C PRO A 363 -16.77 2.48 18.14
N ARG A 364 -17.66 2.93 17.25
CA ARG A 364 -18.19 2.15 16.14
C ARG A 364 -18.51 3.06 14.95
N SER A 365 -18.30 2.59 13.72
CA SER A 365 -18.80 3.25 12.51
C SER A 365 -19.83 2.39 11.80
N HIS A 366 -19.44 1.18 11.40
CA HIS A 366 -20.29 0.23 10.70
C HIS A 366 -20.27 -1.11 11.44
N LEU A 367 -21.41 -1.80 11.47
CA LEU A 367 -21.45 -3.24 11.64
C LEU A 367 -21.58 -3.84 10.23
N GLU A 368 -20.71 -4.78 9.91
CA GLU A 368 -20.68 -5.45 8.61
C GLU A 368 -21.17 -6.89 8.78
N ILE A 369 -22.27 -7.23 8.11
CA ILE A 369 -22.71 -8.62 8.02
C ILE A 369 -22.04 -9.24 6.78
N ASP A 370 -21.06 -10.09 7.09
CA ASP A 370 -20.33 -10.89 6.12
C ASP A 370 -21.15 -12.15 5.71
N ASP A 371 -20.49 -13.07 5.01
CA ASP A 371 -20.99 -14.26 4.30
C ASP A 371 -22.31 -14.93 4.78
N ARG A 372 -23.11 -15.40 3.82
CA ARG A 372 -24.43 -16.06 3.97
C ARG A 372 -25.50 -15.26 4.73
N TRP A 373 -25.52 -13.93 4.61
CA TRP A 373 -26.70 -13.14 4.98
C TRP A 373 -27.90 -13.36 4.03
N SER A 374 -27.64 -13.84 2.82
CA SER A 374 -28.63 -14.27 1.81
C SER A 374 -28.74 -15.79 1.73
N SER A 375 -29.94 -16.32 1.38
CA SER A 375 -30.19 -17.76 1.22
C SER A 375 -29.40 -18.40 0.07
N ALA A 376 -29.14 -17.61 -0.98
CA ALA A 376 -28.39 -18.02 -2.15
C ALA A 376 -27.43 -16.92 -2.61
N TYR A 377 -26.24 -17.31 -3.08
CA TYR A 377 -25.25 -16.35 -3.57
C TYR A 377 -25.76 -15.63 -4.83
N GLY A 378 -25.67 -14.30 -4.81
CA GLY A 378 -26.11 -13.42 -5.89
C GLY A 378 -27.58 -12.97 -5.83
N ASP A 379 -28.41 -13.47 -4.90
CA ASP A 379 -29.84 -13.04 -4.85
C ASP A 379 -30.04 -11.60 -4.35
N LEU A 380 -29.09 -11.10 -3.54
CA LEU A 380 -29.06 -9.75 -2.97
C LEU A 380 -30.30 -9.42 -2.12
N SER A 381 -30.78 -10.41 -1.36
CA SER A 381 -31.88 -10.27 -0.41
C SER A 381 -31.59 -11.06 0.86
N PHE A 382 -32.12 -10.60 2.00
CA PHE A 382 -31.91 -11.28 3.29
C PHE A 382 -32.56 -12.66 3.32
N ASP A 383 -31.86 -13.64 3.89
CA ASP A 383 -32.46 -14.91 4.26
C ASP A 383 -33.53 -14.68 5.33
N ALA A 384 -34.80 -14.92 4.99
CA ALA A 384 -35.94 -14.63 5.87
C ALA A 384 -36.01 -15.52 7.13
N HIS A 385 -35.31 -16.66 7.16
CA HIS A 385 -35.20 -17.51 8.35
C HIS A 385 -34.09 -17.01 9.29
N LYS A 386 -32.94 -16.59 8.75
CA LYS A 386 -31.82 -16.07 9.54
C LYS A 386 -32.03 -14.61 9.98
N PHE A 387 -32.72 -13.81 9.17
CA PHE A 387 -32.93 -12.37 9.35
C PHE A 387 -34.41 -11.98 9.18
N PRO A 388 -35.30 -12.43 10.09
CA PRO A 388 -36.70 -11.99 10.07
C PRO A 388 -36.80 -10.47 10.33
N ALA A 389 -37.68 -9.81 9.56
CA ALA A 389 -37.94 -8.37 9.60
C ALA A 389 -36.65 -7.50 9.59
N PRO A 390 -35.81 -7.58 8.54
CA PRO A 390 -34.47 -6.97 8.53
C PRO A 390 -34.50 -5.46 8.75
N ALA A 391 -35.51 -4.74 8.26
CA ALA A 391 -35.67 -3.30 8.48
C ALA A 391 -35.71 -2.90 9.98
N GLU A 392 -36.32 -3.73 10.83
CA GLU A 392 -36.32 -3.50 12.28
C GLU A 392 -34.95 -3.74 12.91
N MET A 393 -34.21 -4.76 12.43
CA MET A 393 -32.84 -5.01 12.87
C MET A 393 -31.94 -3.81 12.54
N VAL A 394 -32.06 -3.25 11.33
CA VAL A 394 -31.28 -2.07 10.94
C VAL A 394 -31.66 -0.87 11.80
N ALA A 395 -32.95 -0.64 12.05
CA ALA A 395 -33.40 0.43 12.95
C ALA A 395 -32.86 0.28 14.39
N GLU A 396 -32.77 -0.95 14.92
CA GLU A 396 -32.11 -1.24 16.20
C GLU A 396 -30.60 -0.94 16.17
N LEU A 397 -29.90 -1.27 15.07
CA LEU A 397 -28.47 -0.98 14.90
C LEU A 397 -28.20 0.52 14.78
N HIS A 398 -29.01 1.24 14.00
CA HIS A 398 -28.99 2.70 13.88
C HIS A 398 -29.19 3.37 15.25
N ALA A 399 -30.12 2.86 16.07
CA ALA A 399 -30.36 3.34 17.44
C ALA A 399 -29.18 3.08 18.40
N LEU A 400 -28.35 2.07 18.13
CA LEU A 400 -27.09 1.79 18.83
C LEU A 400 -25.88 2.56 18.26
N GLY A 401 -26.08 3.37 17.23
CA GLY A 401 -25.05 4.20 16.60
C GLY A 401 -24.19 3.50 15.55
N PHE A 402 -24.63 2.36 15.02
CA PHE A 402 -23.99 1.69 13.89
C PHE A 402 -24.71 2.03 12.58
N ASN A 403 -23.95 2.30 11.52
CA ASN A 403 -24.43 2.04 10.16
C ASN A 403 -24.35 0.52 9.88
N LEU A 404 -25.15 -0.01 8.94
CA LEU A 404 -25.04 -1.40 8.50
C LEU A 404 -24.49 -1.52 7.07
N THR A 405 -23.44 -2.32 6.90
CA THR A 405 -22.95 -2.77 5.58
C THR A 405 -23.15 -4.26 5.37
N LEU A 406 -23.35 -4.67 4.12
CA LEU A 406 -23.49 -6.08 3.73
C LEU A 406 -22.41 -6.49 2.72
N TRP A 407 -21.89 -7.70 2.86
CA TRP A 407 -20.94 -8.30 1.91
C TRP A 407 -21.64 -8.67 0.59
N VAL A 408 -21.06 -8.26 -0.54
CA VAL A 408 -21.56 -8.54 -1.90
C VAL A 408 -20.42 -8.98 -2.82
N ILE A 409 -20.77 -9.77 -3.81
CA ILE A 409 -19.85 -10.44 -4.75
C ILE A 409 -20.38 -10.30 -6.18
N PRO A 410 -19.51 -10.40 -7.20
CA PRO A 410 -19.93 -10.38 -8.60
C PRO A 410 -20.50 -11.74 -9.07
N PHE A 411 -20.75 -12.70 -8.16
CA PHE A 411 -21.17 -14.06 -8.50
C PHE A 411 -22.64 -14.33 -8.17
N ALA A 412 -23.29 -15.15 -9.00
CA ALA A 412 -24.56 -15.79 -8.68
C ALA A 412 -24.50 -17.31 -8.88
N GLU A 413 -24.91 -18.06 -7.87
CA GLU A 413 -24.97 -19.53 -7.96
C GLU A 413 -26.19 -19.97 -8.79
N PRO A 414 -26.13 -21.08 -9.57
CA PRO A 414 -27.18 -21.45 -10.54
C PRO A 414 -28.60 -21.61 -9.99
N ARG A 415 -28.73 -21.87 -8.68
CA ARG A 415 -30.03 -22.03 -7.98
C ARG A 415 -30.64 -20.71 -7.48
N SER A 416 -29.92 -19.60 -7.56
CA SER A 416 -30.42 -18.28 -7.15
C SER A 416 -31.47 -17.74 -8.14
N ALA A 417 -32.45 -16.98 -7.64
CA ALA A 417 -33.43 -16.32 -8.50
C ALA A 417 -32.75 -15.27 -9.40
N ALA A 418 -31.75 -14.55 -8.88
CA ALA A 418 -30.92 -13.62 -9.63
C ALA A 418 -30.18 -14.29 -10.79
N PHE A 419 -29.64 -15.50 -10.62
CA PHE A 419 -29.02 -16.24 -11.73
C PHE A 419 -30.03 -16.45 -12.87
N VAL A 420 -31.22 -16.97 -12.55
CA VAL A 420 -32.29 -17.25 -13.54
C VAL A 420 -32.73 -15.98 -14.25
N GLU A 421 -32.91 -14.88 -13.51
CA GLU A 421 -33.30 -13.58 -14.05
C GLU A 421 -32.21 -12.98 -14.95
N GLY A 422 -30.94 -12.97 -14.49
CA GLY A 422 -29.81 -12.45 -15.25
C GLY A 422 -29.48 -13.28 -16.49
N ALA A 423 -29.66 -14.60 -16.45
CA ALA A 423 -29.46 -15.49 -17.59
C ALA A 423 -30.46 -15.20 -18.71
N LYS A 424 -31.72 -14.93 -18.36
CA LYS A 424 -32.78 -14.55 -19.31
C LYS A 424 -32.49 -13.22 -20.02
N HIS A 425 -31.91 -12.24 -19.31
CA HIS A 425 -31.67 -10.90 -19.85
C HIS A 425 -30.24 -10.70 -20.39
N GLY A 426 -29.31 -11.63 -20.11
CA GLY A 426 -27.93 -11.58 -20.57
C GLY A 426 -26.96 -10.81 -19.67
N TYR A 427 -27.27 -10.67 -18.38
CA TYR A 427 -26.49 -9.89 -17.42
C TYR A 427 -25.26 -10.62 -16.86
N TRP A 428 -25.11 -11.91 -17.16
CA TRP A 428 -23.93 -12.70 -16.82
C TRP A 428 -22.96 -12.77 -17.99
N LEU A 429 -21.66 -12.92 -17.68
CA LEU A 429 -20.64 -13.29 -18.63
C LEU A 429 -20.95 -14.66 -19.22
N ARG A 430 -20.81 -14.77 -20.54
CA ARG A 430 -21.22 -15.94 -21.33
C ARG A 430 -20.00 -16.70 -21.82
N GLY A 431 -20.15 -18.01 -22.02
CA GLY A 431 -19.14 -18.85 -22.66
C GLY A 431 -19.30 -18.93 -24.18
N LEU A 432 -18.54 -19.83 -24.81
CA LEU A 432 -18.54 -20.05 -26.27
C LEU A 432 -19.89 -20.49 -26.83
N ASP A 433 -20.74 -21.12 -26.02
CA ASP A 433 -22.10 -21.55 -26.38
C ASP A 433 -23.15 -20.44 -26.23
N GLY A 434 -22.75 -19.27 -25.70
CA GLY A 434 -23.63 -18.14 -25.41
C GLY A 434 -24.46 -18.27 -24.14
N ALA A 435 -24.35 -19.37 -23.39
CA ALA A 435 -24.93 -19.50 -22.04
C ALA A 435 -24.03 -18.81 -21.00
N PRO A 436 -24.53 -18.47 -19.80
CA PRO A 436 -23.68 -17.99 -18.70
C PRO A 436 -22.57 -19.01 -18.38
N GLU A 437 -21.30 -18.57 -18.42
CA GLU A 437 -20.18 -19.44 -18.03
C GLU A 437 -20.07 -19.44 -16.50
N LEU A 438 -20.04 -20.65 -15.92
CA LEU A 438 -19.81 -20.81 -14.48
C LEU A 438 -18.31 -20.90 -14.24
N VAL A 439 -17.81 -20.10 -13.31
CA VAL A 439 -16.40 -20.11 -12.89
C VAL A 439 -16.27 -20.64 -11.46
N PRO A 440 -15.16 -21.34 -11.13
CA PRO A 440 -14.88 -21.73 -9.77
C PRO A 440 -14.52 -20.51 -8.91
N TRP A 441 -15.04 -20.48 -7.69
CA TRP A 441 -14.69 -19.53 -6.64
C TRP A 441 -14.72 -20.23 -5.27
N TRP A 442 -14.32 -19.55 -4.20
CA TRP A 442 -14.08 -20.18 -2.89
C TRP A 442 -15.34 -20.78 -2.20
N GLN A 443 -16.52 -20.57 -2.77
CA GLN A 443 -17.80 -21.13 -2.29
C GLN A 443 -18.49 -22.06 -3.32
N GLY A 444 -17.79 -22.48 -4.39
CA GLY A 444 -18.30 -23.40 -5.40
C GLY A 444 -18.18 -22.84 -6.83
N GLU A 445 -19.27 -22.90 -7.58
CA GLU A 445 -19.35 -22.37 -8.96
C GLU A 445 -20.41 -21.27 -9.05
N GLY A 446 -20.17 -20.25 -9.88
CA GLY A 446 -21.11 -19.16 -10.09
C GLY A 446 -20.91 -18.46 -11.42
N ALA A 447 -21.99 -17.88 -11.95
CA ALA A 447 -21.90 -16.98 -13.09
C ALA A 447 -21.44 -15.59 -12.63
N VAL A 448 -20.63 -14.94 -13.46
CA VAL A 448 -20.00 -13.65 -13.13
C VAL A 448 -20.77 -12.51 -13.76
N LEU A 449 -21.04 -11.44 -13.00
CA LEU A 449 -21.74 -10.25 -13.48
C LEU A 449 -21.00 -9.61 -14.66
N ASN A 450 -21.71 -9.30 -15.74
CA ASN A 450 -21.13 -8.59 -16.87
C ASN A 450 -21.01 -7.09 -16.55
N VAL A 451 -19.97 -6.71 -15.82
CA VAL A 451 -19.69 -5.31 -15.43
C VAL A 451 -19.39 -4.37 -16.61
N SER A 452 -19.22 -4.90 -17.83
CA SER A 452 -19.09 -4.10 -19.07
C SER A 452 -20.44 -3.71 -19.70
N ASP A 453 -21.54 -4.41 -19.39
CA ASP A 453 -22.88 -4.05 -19.87
C ASP A 453 -23.58 -3.11 -18.89
N ALA A 454 -23.83 -1.87 -19.34
CA ALA A 454 -24.57 -0.88 -18.58
C ALA A 454 -25.92 -1.39 -18.04
N LYS A 455 -26.62 -2.27 -18.77
CA LYS A 455 -27.91 -2.84 -18.32
C LYS A 455 -27.74 -3.84 -17.17
N ALA A 456 -26.69 -4.65 -17.19
CA ALA A 456 -26.35 -5.57 -16.11
C ALA A 456 -25.96 -4.79 -14.85
N CYS A 457 -25.15 -3.74 -15.03
CA CYS A 457 -24.75 -2.81 -13.98
C CYS A 457 -25.95 -2.06 -13.37
N ASP A 458 -26.86 -1.55 -14.20
CA ASP A 458 -28.07 -0.84 -13.76
C ASP A 458 -29.04 -1.76 -13.01
N TRP A 459 -29.18 -3.01 -13.47
CA TRP A 459 -29.95 -4.04 -12.79
C TRP A 459 -29.38 -4.37 -11.40
N PHE A 460 -28.08 -4.66 -11.33
CA PHE A 460 -27.39 -5.00 -10.07
C PHE A 460 -27.45 -3.86 -9.05
N VAL A 461 -27.12 -2.63 -9.48
CA VAL A 461 -27.22 -1.41 -8.64
C VAL A 461 -28.69 -1.12 -8.27
N GLY A 462 -29.64 -1.39 -9.16
CA GLY A 462 -31.07 -1.27 -8.88
C GLY A 462 -31.53 -2.16 -7.73
N ARG A 463 -31.13 -3.44 -7.74
CA ARG A 463 -31.43 -4.39 -6.64
C ARG A 463 -30.83 -3.95 -5.32
N LEU A 464 -29.56 -3.54 -5.32
CA LEU A 464 -28.90 -3.06 -4.10
C LEU A 464 -29.55 -1.77 -3.55
N ARG A 465 -29.92 -0.82 -4.42
CA ARG A 465 -30.68 0.37 -3.99
C ARG A 465 -32.07 0.04 -3.47
N GLN A 466 -32.76 -0.94 -4.05
CA GLN A 466 -34.05 -1.42 -3.54
C GLN A 466 -33.88 -2.03 -2.15
N LEU A 467 -32.86 -2.87 -1.93
CA LEU A 467 -32.53 -3.41 -0.62
C LEU A 467 -32.25 -2.32 0.42
N MET A 468 -31.46 -1.29 0.07
CA MET A 468 -31.23 -0.12 0.93
C MET A 468 -32.54 0.60 1.29
N LEU A 469 -33.43 0.82 0.31
CA LEU A 469 -34.72 1.49 0.52
C LEU A 469 -35.70 0.67 1.38
N GLU A 470 -35.71 -0.65 1.22
CA GLU A 470 -36.62 -1.56 1.94
C GLU A 470 -36.15 -1.88 3.36
N THR A 471 -34.84 -1.83 3.62
CA THR A 471 -34.26 -2.28 4.90
C THR A 471 -33.49 -1.22 5.67
N GLY A 472 -33.11 -0.10 5.05
CA GLY A 472 -32.28 0.94 5.67
C GLY A 472 -30.77 0.66 5.66
N VAL A 473 -30.30 -0.40 4.98
CA VAL A 473 -28.86 -0.70 4.81
C VAL A 473 -28.11 0.51 4.22
N ASP A 474 -26.96 0.84 4.80
CA ASP A 474 -26.22 2.07 4.50
C ASP A 474 -25.16 1.90 3.39
N GLY A 475 -24.70 0.67 3.14
CA GLY A 475 -23.68 0.40 2.13
C GLY A 475 -23.29 -1.07 2.01
N PHE A 476 -22.20 -1.34 1.28
CA PHE A 476 -21.79 -2.70 0.93
C PHE A 476 -20.28 -2.86 0.86
N LYS A 477 -19.81 -4.08 1.16
CA LYS A 477 -18.43 -4.55 0.95
C LYS A 477 -18.39 -5.33 -0.36
N PHE A 478 -17.76 -4.77 -1.38
CA PHE A 478 -17.60 -5.36 -2.70
C PHE A 478 -16.36 -6.26 -2.73
N ASP A 479 -16.58 -7.52 -2.41
CA ASP A 479 -15.54 -8.54 -2.39
C ASP A 479 -15.31 -9.15 -3.78
N ALA A 480 -14.25 -9.95 -3.92
CA ALA A 480 -13.70 -10.42 -5.19
C ALA A 480 -13.34 -9.25 -6.14
N GLY A 481 -13.61 -9.40 -7.44
CA GLY A 481 -13.31 -8.43 -8.49
C GLY A 481 -12.02 -8.71 -9.26
N GLU A 482 -11.32 -9.80 -8.96
CA GLU A 482 -10.07 -10.18 -9.62
C GLU A 482 -10.30 -10.75 -11.04
N ALA A 483 -9.40 -10.41 -11.95
CA ALA A 483 -9.44 -10.82 -13.35
C ALA A 483 -9.39 -12.34 -13.55
N GLN A 484 -8.85 -13.11 -12.59
CA GLN A 484 -8.87 -14.58 -12.60
C GLN A 484 -10.27 -15.18 -12.71
N PHE A 485 -11.30 -14.46 -12.25
CA PHE A 485 -12.68 -14.91 -12.29
C PHE A 485 -13.37 -14.60 -13.62
N VAL A 486 -12.75 -13.83 -14.51
CA VAL A 486 -13.33 -13.52 -15.81
C VAL A 486 -13.21 -14.74 -16.74
N PRO A 487 -14.32 -15.25 -17.32
CA PRO A 487 -14.31 -16.33 -18.29
C PRO A 487 -13.29 -16.16 -19.41
N ALA A 488 -12.72 -17.28 -19.88
CA ALA A 488 -11.61 -17.26 -20.84
C ALA A 488 -11.96 -16.55 -22.16
N VAL A 489 -13.24 -16.55 -22.55
CA VAL A 489 -13.75 -15.86 -23.76
C VAL A 489 -13.86 -14.34 -23.60
N ALA A 490 -13.87 -13.83 -22.36
CA ALA A 490 -13.90 -12.40 -22.04
C ALA A 490 -12.51 -11.86 -21.64
N ARG A 491 -11.45 -12.67 -21.81
CA ARG A 491 -10.10 -12.38 -21.30
C ARG A 491 -9.44 -11.13 -21.90
N GLU A 492 -9.87 -10.68 -23.08
CA GLU A 492 -9.34 -9.48 -23.74
C GLU A 492 -9.53 -8.19 -22.92
N TRP A 493 -10.61 -8.09 -22.12
CA TRP A 493 -10.89 -6.96 -21.22
C TRP A 493 -10.88 -7.35 -19.74
N ALA A 494 -10.46 -8.57 -19.38
CA ALA A 494 -10.45 -9.04 -17.99
C ALA A 494 -9.65 -8.13 -17.03
N LEU A 495 -8.66 -7.42 -17.57
CA LEU A 495 -7.87 -6.40 -16.87
C LEU A 495 -8.75 -5.25 -16.35
N ASP A 496 -9.73 -4.79 -17.14
CA ASP A 496 -10.67 -3.72 -16.77
C ASP A 496 -11.66 -4.13 -15.67
N PHE A 497 -11.88 -5.43 -15.44
CA PHE A 497 -12.96 -5.94 -14.59
C PHE A 497 -12.91 -5.36 -13.17
N ALA A 498 -11.73 -5.32 -12.55
CA ALA A 498 -11.53 -4.74 -11.22
C ALA A 498 -11.87 -3.24 -11.19
N GLY A 499 -11.47 -2.50 -12.23
CA GLY A 499 -11.77 -1.08 -12.36
C GLY A 499 -13.24 -0.76 -12.62
N LEU A 500 -13.94 -1.64 -13.35
CA LEU A 500 -15.38 -1.56 -13.57
C LEU A 500 -16.17 -1.94 -12.31
N TRP A 501 -15.71 -2.96 -11.57
CA TRP A 501 -16.30 -3.38 -10.28
C TRP A 501 -16.20 -2.27 -9.23
N ALA A 502 -15.03 -1.62 -9.10
CA ALA A 502 -14.85 -0.47 -8.20
C ALA A 502 -15.74 0.73 -8.60
N ARG A 503 -15.88 1.01 -9.89
CA ARG A 503 -16.79 2.05 -10.40
C ARG A 503 -18.27 1.70 -10.19
N LEU A 504 -18.63 0.42 -10.24
CA LEU A 504 -19.98 -0.05 -9.91
C LEU A 504 -20.30 0.20 -8.44
N ALA A 505 -19.38 -0.12 -7.53
CA ALA A 505 -19.50 0.12 -6.09
C ALA A 505 -19.74 1.62 -5.78
N ALA A 506 -18.96 2.50 -6.41
CA ALA A 506 -19.08 3.96 -6.24
C ALA A 506 -20.47 4.52 -6.60
N ARG A 507 -21.29 3.82 -7.41
CA ARG A 507 -22.66 4.24 -7.74
C ARG A 507 -23.63 4.13 -6.56
N LEU A 508 -23.27 3.44 -5.48
CA LEU A 508 -24.09 3.28 -4.27
C LEU A 508 -23.75 4.28 -3.17
N GLY A 509 -22.64 5.02 -3.32
CA GLY A 509 -22.19 6.03 -2.37
C GLY A 509 -20.72 5.82 -1.96
N SER A 510 -20.25 6.67 -1.05
CA SER A 510 -18.85 6.73 -0.62
C SER A 510 -18.52 5.87 0.60
N ALA A 511 -19.50 5.15 1.15
CA ALA A 511 -19.33 4.29 2.33
C ALA A 511 -18.90 2.84 2.00
N GLY A 512 -18.88 2.48 0.71
CA GLY A 512 -18.49 1.12 0.28
C GLY A 512 -16.99 0.89 0.30
N GLU A 513 -16.61 -0.38 0.52
CA GLU A 513 -15.25 -0.89 0.34
C GLU A 513 -15.17 -1.85 -0.84
N VAL A 514 -14.00 -1.95 -1.48
CA VAL A 514 -13.70 -2.84 -2.62
C VAL A 514 -12.41 -3.61 -2.34
N ARG A 515 -12.33 -4.90 -2.68
CA ARG A 515 -11.08 -5.70 -2.53
C ARG A 515 -10.13 -5.58 -3.72
N SER A 516 -10.67 -5.44 -4.93
CA SER A 516 -9.88 -5.38 -6.17
C SER A 516 -9.85 -3.99 -6.78
N ALA A 517 -8.71 -3.61 -7.36
CA ALA A 517 -8.52 -2.32 -8.01
C ALA A 517 -7.55 -2.40 -9.20
N HIS A 518 -7.94 -1.75 -10.29
CA HIS A 518 -7.13 -1.51 -11.47
C HIS A 518 -7.63 -0.23 -12.16
N GLY A 519 -6.76 0.76 -12.34
CA GLY A 519 -7.09 2.02 -13.01
C GLY A 519 -8.33 2.72 -12.43
N SER A 520 -8.53 2.65 -11.11
CA SER A 520 -9.75 3.06 -10.40
C SER A 520 -9.51 4.09 -9.29
N GLN A 521 -8.37 4.79 -9.35
CA GLN A 521 -8.01 5.85 -8.40
C GLN A 521 -9.05 7.00 -8.37
N ASP A 522 -9.80 7.21 -9.45
CA ASP A 522 -10.81 8.26 -9.62
C ASP A 522 -12.08 8.10 -8.78
N VAL A 523 -12.33 6.94 -8.17
CA VAL A 523 -13.59 6.71 -7.42
C VAL A 523 -13.45 6.78 -5.90
N PRO A 524 -14.48 7.32 -5.19
CA PRO A 524 -14.44 7.59 -3.77
C PRO A 524 -14.85 6.34 -2.96
N VAL A 525 -14.07 5.27 -3.06
CA VAL A 525 -14.28 4.00 -2.36
C VAL A 525 -13.10 3.66 -1.44
N TRP A 526 -13.35 2.86 -0.41
CA TRP A 526 -12.30 2.31 0.44
C TRP A 526 -11.63 1.11 -0.25
N LEU A 527 -10.32 1.15 -0.46
CA LEU A 527 -9.59 0.00 -1.02
C LEU A 527 -9.13 -0.91 0.11
N ARG A 528 -9.78 -2.06 0.25
CA ARG A 528 -9.48 -3.09 1.24
C ARG A 528 -8.17 -3.81 0.88
N GLU A 529 -7.30 -3.98 1.86
CA GLU A 529 -6.16 -4.90 1.75
C GLU A 529 -6.63 -6.36 1.67
N PHE A 530 -5.92 -7.17 0.89
CA PHE A 530 -6.16 -8.60 0.82
C PHE A 530 -6.10 -9.28 2.21
N ASP A 531 -6.97 -10.27 2.42
CA ASP A 531 -7.11 -11.04 3.65
C ASP A 531 -5.76 -11.57 4.16
N LYS A 532 -5.32 -11.06 5.31
CA LYS A 532 -4.06 -11.41 5.95
C LYS A 532 -4.22 -12.63 6.84
N ASP A 533 -3.19 -13.46 6.84
CA ASP A 533 -3.03 -14.54 7.79
C ASP A 533 -2.79 -13.98 9.20
N SER A 534 -3.26 -14.70 10.21
CA SER A 534 -3.05 -14.40 11.64
C SER A 534 -1.61 -14.69 12.09
N SER A 535 -0.63 -14.05 11.45
CA SER A 535 0.81 -14.26 11.67
C SER A 535 1.61 -12.95 11.77
N TRP A 536 2.85 -13.04 12.26
CA TRP A 536 3.83 -11.94 12.25
C TRP A 536 4.53 -11.75 10.89
N SER A 537 4.20 -12.55 9.88
CA SER A 537 5.03 -12.74 8.69
C SER A 537 5.03 -11.55 7.72
N GLN A 538 6.11 -11.42 6.96
CA GLN A 538 6.13 -10.64 5.72
C GLN A 538 5.34 -11.35 4.59
N HIS A 539 5.16 -12.66 4.70
CA HIS A 539 4.32 -13.45 3.81
C HIS A 539 2.88 -13.35 4.32
N ASN A 540 2.15 -12.34 3.86
CA ASN A 540 0.72 -12.10 4.12
C ASN A 540 0.32 -11.96 5.61
N GLY A 541 1.21 -11.53 6.51
CA GLY A 541 0.91 -11.29 7.93
C GLY A 541 1.03 -9.82 8.36
N LEU A 542 1.11 -9.57 9.67
CA LEU A 542 1.18 -8.24 10.28
C LEU A 542 2.28 -7.34 9.70
N ARG A 543 3.45 -7.87 9.32
CA ARG A 543 4.50 -7.04 8.72
C ARG A 543 4.09 -6.54 7.33
N SER A 544 3.48 -7.42 6.52
CA SER A 544 3.00 -7.06 5.18
C SER A 544 1.85 -6.06 5.18
N LEU A 545 1.14 -5.87 6.30
CA LEU A 545 0.11 -4.83 6.47
C LEU A 545 0.69 -3.43 6.20
N ILE A 546 1.91 -3.17 6.69
CA ILE A 546 2.55 -1.87 6.52
C ILE A 546 3.03 -1.69 5.06
N THR A 547 3.68 -2.71 4.50
CA THR A 547 4.23 -2.60 3.15
C THR A 547 3.16 -2.62 2.05
N SER A 548 2.03 -3.30 2.25
CA SER A 548 0.85 -3.21 1.38
C SER A 548 0.23 -1.81 1.40
N ALA A 549 0.02 -1.22 2.58
CA ALA A 549 -0.49 0.16 2.67
C ALA A 549 0.45 1.19 2.01
N LEU A 550 1.77 1.03 2.17
CA LEU A 550 2.79 1.86 1.49
C LEU A 550 2.73 1.68 -0.05
N GLN A 551 2.58 0.45 -0.53
CA GLN A 551 2.46 0.15 -1.96
C GLN A 551 1.20 0.81 -2.55
N MET A 552 0.03 0.57 -1.97
CA MET A 552 -1.25 1.15 -2.42
C MET A 552 -1.20 2.68 -2.41
N GLY A 553 -0.61 3.27 -1.37
CA GLY A 553 -0.38 4.72 -1.28
C GLY A 553 0.51 5.28 -2.40
N VAL A 554 1.56 4.57 -2.82
CA VAL A 554 2.38 4.96 -3.98
C VAL A 554 1.61 4.84 -5.31
N LEU A 555 0.71 3.87 -5.42
CA LEU A 555 -0.13 3.67 -6.61
C LEU A 555 -1.27 4.70 -6.77
N GLY A 556 -1.43 5.62 -5.81
CA GLY A 556 -2.49 6.64 -5.77
C GLY A 556 -3.74 6.22 -4.99
N TYR A 557 -3.81 4.98 -4.50
CA TYR A 557 -4.91 4.51 -3.67
C TYR A 557 -4.68 4.90 -2.20
N ALA A 558 -4.90 6.18 -1.90
CA ALA A 558 -4.63 6.75 -0.58
C ALA A 558 -5.60 6.31 0.52
N PHE A 559 -6.78 5.80 0.16
CA PHE A 559 -7.87 5.40 1.07
C PHE A 559 -7.82 3.90 1.37
N VAL A 560 -6.69 3.45 1.91
CA VAL A 560 -6.46 2.05 2.27
C VAL A 560 -7.29 1.67 3.50
N LEU A 561 -8.09 0.63 3.38
CA LEU A 561 -8.72 -0.06 4.49
C LEU A 561 -7.86 -1.30 4.83
N PRO A 562 -7.05 -1.22 5.90
CA PRO A 562 -6.17 -2.32 6.27
C PRO A 562 -6.97 -3.50 6.81
N ASP A 563 -6.48 -4.71 6.57
CA ASP A 563 -7.18 -5.91 7.01
C ASP A 563 -7.33 -6.00 8.55
N MET A 564 -8.35 -6.78 8.95
CA MET A 564 -8.88 -6.97 10.29
C MET A 564 -7.79 -7.08 11.37
N VAL A 565 -8.05 -6.46 12.53
CA VAL A 565 -7.17 -6.55 13.69
C VAL A 565 -7.00 -8.02 14.13
N GLY A 566 -5.78 -8.52 13.97
CA GLY A 566 -5.39 -9.91 14.25
C GLY A 566 -5.31 -10.82 13.01
N GLY A 567 -5.69 -10.34 11.83
CA GLY A 567 -5.89 -11.15 10.63
C GLY A 567 -7.18 -11.97 10.70
N ASN A 568 -7.36 -12.86 9.72
CA ASN A 568 -8.64 -13.52 9.45
C ASN A 568 -8.99 -14.74 10.33
N ALA A 569 -8.11 -15.12 11.27
CA ALA A 569 -8.24 -16.31 12.13
C ALA A 569 -8.57 -17.60 11.36
N TYR A 570 -7.93 -17.79 10.20
CA TYR A 570 -7.97 -19.06 9.48
C TYR A 570 -7.32 -20.18 10.32
N ALA A 571 -7.82 -21.41 10.17
CA ALA A 571 -7.26 -22.56 10.87
C ALA A 571 -5.80 -22.83 10.42
N ASP A 572 -4.92 -23.11 11.37
CA ASP A 572 -3.50 -23.37 11.11
C ASP A 572 -3.33 -24.54 10.12
N GLY A 573 -2.54 -24.31 9.06
CA GLY A 573 -2.23 -25.35 8.07
C GLY A 573 -3.33 -25.66 7.05
N ALA A 574 -4.36 -24.82 6.93
CA ALA A 574 -5.35 -24.96 5.86
C ALA A 574 -4.71 -24.81 4.46
N ASP A 575 -4.60 -25.93 3.75
CA ASP A 575 -4.24 -25.98 2.33
C ASP A 575 -5.45 -25.57 1.47
N TRP A 576 -5.55 -24.27 1.20
CA TRP A 576 -6.66 -23.68 0.44
C TRP A 576 -6.73 -24.15 -1.02
N SER A 577 -5.73 -24.85 -1.55
CA SER A 577 -5.83 -25.53 -2.85
C SER A 577 -6.91 -26.63 -2.88
N ARG A 578 -7.43 -27.03 -1.70
CA ARG A 578 -8.53 -27.99 -1.52
C ARG A 578 -9.76 -27.40 -0.84
N ALA A 579 -9.93 -26.07 -0.85
CA ALA A 579 -11.05 -25.39 -0.17
C ALA A 579 -12.45 -25.93 -0.57
N HIS A 580 -12.59 -26.45 -1.78
CA HIS A 580 -13.81 -27.08 -2.29
C HIS A 580 -14.21 -28.38 -1.58
N GLU A 581 -13.34 -28.98 -0.76
CA GLU A 581 -13.58 -30.25 -0.05
C GLU A 581 -14.03 -30.08 1.42
N LEU A 582 -14.36 -28.85 1.86
CA LEU A 582 -14.90 -28.64 3.21
C LEU A 582 -16.22 -29.44 3.39
N PRO A 583 -16.31 -30.32 4.40
CA PRO A 583 -17.49 -31.17 4.57
C PRO A 583 -18.72 -30.33 4.90
N ALA A 584 -19.83 -30.62 4.21
CA ALA A 584 -21.11 -29.98 4.46
C ALA A 584 -21.49 -30.04 5.96
N ALA A 585 -22.13 -28.98 6.45
CA ALA A 585 -22.50 -28.84 7.86
C ALA A 585 -23.19 -30.10 8.40
N ALA A 586 -22.73 -30.57 9.56
CA ALA A 586 -23.28 -31.76 10.20
C ALA A 586 -24.80 -31.61 10.40
N PRO A 587 -25.61 -32.63 10.07
CA PRO A 587 -27.06 -32.53 10.16
C PRO A 587 -27.49 -32.26 11.60
N SER A 588 -28.41 -31.31 11.76
CA SER A 588 -28.96 -30.94 13.07
C SER A 588 -29.60 -32.14 13.76
N ALA A 589 -29.16 -32.41 14.99
CA ALA A 589 -29.77 -33.44 15.83
C ALA A 589 -31.24 -33.05 16.15
N PRO A 590 -32.18 -34.02 16.17
CA PRO A 590 -33.58 -33.73 16.45
C PRO A 590 -33.78 -33.29 17.92
N PRO A 591 -34.78 -32.44 18.20
CA PRO A 591 -34.98 -31.87 19.53
C PRO A 591 -35.46 -32.94 20.53
N SER A 592 -34.61 -33.28 21.49
CA SER A 592 -34.99 -34.14 22.62
C SER A 592 -35.67 -33.34 23.74
N ALA A 593 -36.70 -33.97 24.32
CA ALA A 593 -37.63 -33.48 25.33
C ALA A 593 -37.11 -32.45 26.37
N ALA A 594 -37.98 -31.48 26.67
CA ALA A 594 -37.76 -30.46 27.70
C ALA A 594 -37.60 -31.04 29.13
N PRO A 595 -36.65 -30.52 29.93
CA PRO A 595 -36.61 -30.74 31.38
C PRO A 595 -37.41 -29.67 32.14
N SER A 596 -37.90 -30.03 33.32
CA SER A 596 -38.85 -29.23 34.11
C SER A 596 -38.21 -28.46 35.28
N ALA A 597 -38.87 -27.36 35.65
CA ALA A 597 -38.94 -26.74 36.99
C ALA A 597 -37.64 -26.17 37.63
N ALA A 598 -37.79 -24.98 38.24
CA ALA A 598 -36.71 -24.16 38.76
C ALA A 598 -36.31 -24.44 40.22
N ALA A 599 -35.06 -24.07 40.58
CA ALA A 599 -34.62 -23.70 41.92
C ALA A 599 -33.44 -22.68 41.82
N PRO A 600 -33.18 -21.83 42.85
CA PRO A 600 -32.55 -20.52 42.64
C PRO A 600 -31.01 -20.47 42.71
N VAL A 601 -30.46 -19.40 42.14
CA VAL A 601 -29.03 -19.05 42.10
C VAL A 601 -28.60 -18.33 43.39
N THR A 602 -27.41 -18.66 43.90
CA THR A 602 -26.63 -17.79 44.81
C THR A 602 -25.18 -17.68 44.35
N PRO A 603 -24.57 -16.48 44.32
CA PRO A 603 -23.21 -16.28 43.79
C PRO A 603 -22.14 -16.25 44.89
N ALA A 604 -21.10 -17.09 44.78
CA ALA A 604 -19.71 -16.81 45.18
C ALA A 604 -18.83 -18.08 45.15
N ALA A 605 -17.83 -18.13 44.27
CA ALA A 605 -16.46 -18.62 44.52
C ALA A 605 -15.66 -18.57 43.21
N ALA A 606 -14.49 -17.94 43.24
CA ALA A 606 -13.65 -17.78 42.06
C ALA A 606 -12.69 -18.96 41.83
N ALA A 607 -12.29 -19.13 40.57
CA ALA A 607 -11.00 -19.65 40.12
C ALA A 607 -10.45 -20.95 40.77
N THR A 608 -10.71 -22.10 40.15
CA THR A 608 -9.66 -23.02 39.64
C THR A 608 -10.30 -24.16 38.84
N ALA A 609 -10.25 -24.09 37.52
CA ALA A 609 -10.41 -25.25 36.63
C ALA A 609 -9.75 -24.93 35.28
N THR A 610 -8.91 -25.83 34.78
CA THR A 610 -8.34 -25.72 33.43
C THR A 610 -9.41 -26.08 32.41
N ASP A 611 -9.79 -25.11 31.57
CA ASP A 611 -10.88 -25.24 30.61
C ASP A 611 -10.46 -26.08 29.39
N ARG A 612 -10.44 -27.40 29.59
CA ARG A 612 -10.18 -28.41 28.53
C ARG A 612 -11.25 -29.48 28.39
N ASP A 613 -12.21 -29.54 29.33
CA ASP A 613 -13.25 -30.59 29.39
C ASP A 613 -14.66 -30.10 29.05
N ARG A 614 -14.80 -28.86 28.53
CA ARG A 614 -15.99 -28.48 27.77
C ARG A 614 -15.70 -28.63 26.29
N GLY A 615 -16.35 -29.62 25.65
CA GLY A 615 -16.37 -29.79 24.20
C GLY A 615 -17.22 -28.73 23.50
N GLU A 616 -16.97 -27.46 23.77
CA GLU A 616 -17.55 -26.35 23.02
C GLU A 616 -16.76 -26.19 21.71
N ALA A 617 -17.47 -26.26 20.58
CA ALA A 617 -16.89 -26.04 19.27
C ALA A 617 -16.26 -24.63 19.21
N SER A 618 -15.17 -24.49 18.45
CA SER A 618 -14.51 -23.19 18.28
C SER A 618 -15.53 -22.10 17.90
N PHE A 619 -15.64 -21.06 18.72
CA PHE A 619 -16.45 -19.86 18.45
C PHE A 619 -15.94 -19.02 17.26
N PHE A 620 -14.91 -19.51 16.56
CA PHE A 620 -14.25 -18.92 15.41
C PHE A 620 -13.97 -20.00 14.37
N PHE A 621 -13.90 -19.61 13.11
CA PHE A 621 -13.57 -20.48 11.98
C PHE A 621 -12.20 -21.17 12.07
N GLY A 622 -11.30 -20.62 12.88
CA GLY A 622 -10.00 -21.17 13.22
C GLY A 622 -9.59 -20.74 14.64
N ALA A 623 -8.31 -20.82 14.94
CA ALA A 623 -7.80 -20.44 16.25
C ALA A 623 -7.68 -18.92 16.38
N LEU A 624 -7.92 -18.39 17.58
CA LEU A 624 -7.61 -17.00 17.90
C LEU A 624 -6.09 -16.76 17.74
N PRO A 625 -5.65 -15.66 17.08
CA PRO A 625 -4.25 -15.26 17.04
C PRO A 625 -3.71 -15.08 18.45
N SER A 626 -2.39 -15.23 18.63
CA SER A 626 -1.79 -14.99 19.95
C SER A 626 -2.13 -13.58 20.46
N ARG A 627 -2.42 -13.47 21.75
CA ARG A 627 -2.81 -12.21 22.40
C ARG A 627 -1.83 -11.06 22.13
N GLU A 628 -0.52 -11.34 22.08
CA GLU A 628 0.47 -10.31 21.73
C GLU A 628 0.32 -9.86 20.27
N LEU A 629 0.17 -10.78 19.32
CA LEU A 629 -0.05 -10.44 17.90
C LEU A 629 -1.29 -9.57 17.72
N PHE A 630 -2.43 -9.97 18.30
CA PHE A 630 -3.68 -9.22 18.23
C PHE A 630 -3.52 -7.77 18.75
N ILE A 631 -2.89 -7.59 19.92
CA ILE A 631 -2.65 -6.27 20.50
C ILE A 631 -1.70 -5.44 19.62
N ARG A 632 -0.60 -6.01 19.10
CA ARG A 632 0.32 -5.26 18.22
C ARG A 632 -0.34 -4.88 16.89
N TRP A 633 -1.16 -5.76 16.33
CA TRP A 633 -1.96 -5.49 15.15
C TRP A 633 -2.91 -4.31 15.39
N CYS A 634 -3.59 -4.26 16.54
CA CYS A 634 -4.44 -3.12 16.89
C CYS A 634 -3.65 -1.80 16.94
N PHE A 635 -2.44 -1.80 17.52
CA PHE A 635 -1.58 -0.61 17.55
C PHE A 635 -1.02 -0.21 16.18
N ALA A 636 -0.75 -1.16 15.28
CA ALA A 636 -0.33 -0.89 13.90
C ALA A 636 -1.49 -0.27 13.10
N ASN A 637 -2.66 -0.92 13.16
CA ASN A 637 -3.86 -0.61 12.41
C ASN A 637 -4.49 0.73 12.86
N ALA A 638 -4.41 1.08 14.15
CA ALA A 638 -4.99 2.30 14.72
C ALA A 638 -4.57 3.62 14.04
N LEU A 639 -3.40 3.68 13.39
CA LEU A 639 -2.91 4.88 12.67
C LEU A 639 -2.84 4.71 11.14
N LEU A 640 -3.38 3.62 10.60
CA LEU A 640 -3.69 3.47 9.17
C LEU A 640 -5.06 4.16 8.86
N PRO A 641 -5.49 4.33 7.59
CA PRO A 641 -6.60 5.21 7.27
C PRO A 641 -7.97 4.77 7.82
N ALA A 642 -8.21 3.46 7.98
CA ALA A 642 -9.38 2.88 8.63
C ALA A 642 -8.97 1.84 9.71
N VAL A 643 -9.94 1.35 10.49
CA VAL A 643 -9.75 0.22 11.43
C VAL A 643 -10.93 -0.74 11.31
N GLN A 644 -10.67 -2.05 11.27
CA GLN A 644 -11.70 -3.09 11.25
C GLN A 644 -11.41 -4.16 12.31
N PHE A 645 -12.39 -4.52 13.11
CA PHE A 645 -12.35 -5.69 13.99
C PHE A 645 -13.31 -6.76 13.47
N SER A 646 -12.91 -8.02 13.54
CA SER A 646 -13.84 -9.16 13.52
C SER A 646 -13.65 -10.09 14.73
N ILE A 647 -12.47 -10.02 15.36
CA ILE A 647 -12.18 -10.63 16.65
C ILE A 647 -12.32 -9.54 17.73
N PRO A 648 -13.34 -9.60 18.62
CA PRO A 648 -13.47 -8.60 19.67
C PRO A 648 -12.40 -8.74 20.77
N PRO A 649 -11.80 -7.62 21.27
CA PRO A 649 -10.70 -7.64 22.24
C PRO A 649 -10.98 -8.37 23.56
N TRP A 650 -12.22 -8.32 24.04
CA TRP A 650 -12.63 -8.88 25.34
C TRP A 650 -12.71 -10.41 25.37
N LEU A 651 -12.57 -11.08 24.23
CA LEU A 651 -12.41 -12.54 24.17
C LEU A 651 -11.04 -13.03 24.66
N TYR A 652 -10.06 -12.12 24.78
CA TYR A 652 -8.77 -12.43 25.36
C TYR A 652 -8.78 -12.19 26.88
N ASP A 653 -8.86 -10.91 27.28
CA ASP A 653 -9.00 -10.45 28.66
C ASP A 653 -9.23 -8.92 28.71
N GLU A 654 -9.51 -8.40 29.91
CA GLU A 654 -9.61 -6.96 30.18
C GLU A 654 -8.36 -6.17 29.76
N GLY A 655 -7.17 -6.79 29.80
CA GLY A 655 -5.91 -6.15 29.43
C GLY A 655 -5.76 -5.97 27.92
N ALA A 656 -6.26 -6.90 27.10
CA ALA A 656 -6.36 -6.75 25.66
C ALA A 656 -7.39 -5.67 25.29
N THR A 657 -8.52 -5.67 25.99
CA THR A 657 -9.57 -4.63 25.90
C THR A 657 -8.99 -3.24 26.18
N ALA A 658 -8.35 -3.05 27.33
CA ALA A 658 -7.69 -1.79 27.70
C ALA A 658 -6.58 -1.38 26.70
N ALA A 659 -5.82 -2.34 26.16
CA ALA A 659 -4.78 -2.07 25.18
C ALA A 659 -5.34 -1.60 23.83
N CYS A 660 -6.41 -2.23 23.33
CA CYS A 660 -7.09 -1.85 22.11
C CYS A 660 -7.82 -0.50 22.25
N SER A 661 -8.50 -0.26 23.37
CA SER A 661 -9.07 1.05 23.71
C SER A 661 -8.00 2.15 23.71
N LYS A 662 -6.83 1.90 24.30
CA LYS A 662 -5.67 2.81 24.26
C LYS A 662 -5.11 3.04 22.85
N ALA A 663 -5.18 2.06 21.95
CA ALA A 663 -4.81 2.24 20.55
C ALA A 663 -5.80 3.16 19.83
N LEU A 664 -7.11 2.96 20.05
CA LEU A 664 -8.17 3.82 19.51
C LEU A 664 -8.11 5.25 20.07
N GLY A 665 -7.74 5.45 21.33
CA GLY A 665 -7.49 6.80 21.88
C GLY A 665 -6.31 7.53 21.23
N ARG A 666 -5.29 6.81 20.72
CA ARG A 666 -4.23 7.42 19.89
C ARG A 666 -4.73 7.85 18.52
N ARG A 667 -5.67 7.08 17.95
CA ARG A 667 -6.35 7.41 16.70
C ARG A 667 -7.19 8.67 16.85
N GLU A 668 -8.02 8.74 17.89
CA GLU A 668 -8.84 9.90 18.24
C GLU A 668 -8.00 11.20 18.28
N ALA A 669 -6.89 11.17 19.02
CA ALA A 669 -5.93 12.28 19.11
C ALA A 669 -5.23 12.66 17.78
N ARG A 670 -5.44 11.90 16.70
CA ARG A 670 -4.90 12.12 15.35
C ARG A 670 -5.97 12.28 14.27
N MET A 671 -7.26 12.23 14.61
CA MET A 671 -8.34 12.26 13.61
C MET A 671 -8.33 13.51 12.74
N ALA A 672 -8.13 14.70 13.32
CA ALA A 672 -8.03 15.94 12.53
C ALA A 672 -6.85 15.95 11.53
N GLN A 673 -5.77 15.22 11.84
CA GLN A 673 -4.64 15.04 10.92
C GLN A 673 -4.99 14.02 9.81
N LEU A 674 -5.65 12.91 10.15
CA LEU A 674 -6.10 11.92 9.16
C LEU A 674 -7.14 12.50 8.20
N GLU A 675 -8.10 13.29 8.68
CA GLU A 675 -9.10 13.97 7.85
C GLU A 675 -8.47 15.03 6.93
N ALA A 676 -7.51 15.82 7.42
CA ALA A 676 -6.78 16.76 6.59
C ALA A 676 -5.92 16.06 5.51
N LEU A 677 -5.38 14.88 5.80
CA LEU A 677 -4.65 14.06 4.84
C LEU A 677 -5.59 13.42 3.81
N ALA A 678 -6.76 12.93 4.21
CA ALA A 678 -7.82 12.45 3.33
C ALA A 678 -8.28 13.54 2.34
N GLU A 679 -8.54 14.73 2.85
CA GLU A 679 -8.96 15.89 2.05
C GLU A 679 -7.85 16.38 1.09
N ARG A 680 -6.58 16.21 1.45
CA ARG A 680 -5.46 16.44 0.52
C ARG A 680 -5.36 15.34 -0.53
N ALA A 681 -5.49 14.08 -0.12
CA ALA A 681 -5.36 12.92 -0.98
C ALA A 681 -6.41 12.89 -2.10
N SER A 682 -7.66 13.26 -1.81
CA SER A 682 -8.75 13.35 -2.80
C SER A 682 -8.47 14.35 -3.94
N ARG A 683 -7.52 15.28 -3.78
CA ARG A 683 -7.11 16.25 -4.81
C ARG A 683 -5.78 15.93 -5.50
N THR A 684 -4.92 15.12 -4.88
CA THR A 684 -3.50 15.03 -5.26
C THR A 684 -2.98 13.60 -5.38
N TYR A 685 -3.77 12.61 -4.99
CA TYR A 685 -3.37 11.20 -4.84
C TYR A 685 -2.18 10.95 -3.90
N GLN A 686 -1.71 11.97 -3.18
CA GLN A 686 -0.64 11.80 -2.21
C GLN A 686 -1.07 10.86 -1.09
N PRO A 687 -0.23 9.89 -0.69
CA PRO A 687 -0.57 8.93 0.33
C PRO A 687 -0.87 9.57 1.68
N ILE A 688 -1.85 8.99 2.39
CA ILE A 688 -2.08 9.24 3.82
C ILE A 688 -0.99 8.53 4.64
N VAL A 689 -0.75 7.25 4.30
CA VAL A 689 0.34 6.39 4.81
C VAL A 689 1.52 6.52 3.87
N ALA A 690 2.39 7.51 4.11
CA ALA A 690 3.48 7.84 3.20
C ALA A 690 4.78 7.11 3.58
N PRO A 691 5.61 6.68 2.61
CA PRO A 691 6.97 6.20 2.89
C PRO A 691 7.85 7.26 3.55
N LEU A 692 8.92 6.84 4.25
CA LEU A 692 9.85 7.78 4.87
C LEU A 692 10.58 8.67 3.86
N TRP A 693 10.77 8.21 2.62
CA TRP A 693 11.33 9.04 1.55
C TRP A 693 10.42 10.21 1.15
N ALA A 694 9.13 10.20 1.52
CA ALA A 694 8.25 11.36 1.33
C ALA A 694 8.47 12.47 2.38
N TYR A 695 9.24 12.19 3.44
CA TYR A 695 9.70 13.19 4.41
C TYR A 695 11.12 13.68 4.07
N ASP A 696 12.04 12.76 3.76
CA ASP A 696 13.39 13.08 3.32
C ASP A 696 13.76 12.21 2.10
N PRO A 697 13.54 12.70 0.87
CA PRO A 697 13.78 11.92 -0.35
C PRO A 697 15.27 11.80 -0.69
N LEU A 698 16.14 12.61 -0.07
CA LEU A 698 17.58 12.64 -0.35
C LEU A 698 18.40 11.79 0.63
N ASP A 699 17.87 11.46 1.82
CA ASP A 699 18.49 10.50 2.75
C ASP A 699 18.27 9.05 2.28
N PRO A 700 19.30 8.32 1.83
CA PRO A 700 19.14 6.94 1.35
C PRO A 700 18.69 5.96 2.45
N SER A 701 18.84 6.32 3.73
CA SER A 701 18.32 5.51 4.84
C SER A 701 16.79 5.53 4.93
N CYS A 702 16.11 6.47 4.26
CA CYS A 702 14.66 6.51 4.14
C CYS A 702 14.11 5.66 2.99
N HIS A 703 14.97 5.23 2.06
CA HIS A 703 14.55 4.53 0.84
C HIS A 703 14.14 3.07 1.10
N ALA A 704 14.77 2.40 2.07
CA ALA A 704 14.59 0.97 2.32
C ALA A 704 13.75 0.62 3.56
N VAL A 705 13.09 1.60 4.19
CA VAL A 705 12.33 1.36 5.43
C VAL A 705 10.96 0.76 5.12
N ASP A 706 10.72 -0.44 5.66
CA ASP A 706 9.54 -1.29 5.49
C ASP A 706 8.68 -1.40 6.76
N ASP A 707 9.23 -1.03 7.94
CA ASP A 707 8.60 -1.16 9.26
C ASP A 707 8.18 0.18 9.92
N GLU A 708 8.31 1.31 9.20
CA GLU A 708 7.88 2.64 9.65
C GLU A 708 7.14 3.38 8.51
N PHE A 709 6.23 4.30 8.85
CA PHE A 709 5.55 5.17 7.89
C PHE A 709 5.31 6.59 8.42
N MET A 710 5.07 7.53 7.52
CA MET A 710 4.82 8.93 7.81
C MET A 710 3.33 9.27 7.60
N LEU A 711 2.70 9.91 8.60
CA LEU A 711 1.39 10.53 8.45
C LEU A 711 1.55 12.01 8.07
N GLY A 712 1.59 12.26 6.76
CA GLY A 712 2.02 13.55 6.22
C GLY A 712 3.47 13.87 6.59
N GLY A 713 3.83 15.16 6.63
CA GLY A 713 5.22 15.58 6.89
C GLY A 713 5.62 15.68 8.37
N THR A 714 4.78 15.28 9.33
CA THR A 714 4.94 15.70 10.75
C THR A 714 4.93 14.59 11.78
N THR A 715 4.52 13.37 11.43
CA THR A 715 4.33 12.28 12.40
C THR A 715 4.88 10.97 11.84
N LEU A 716 5.96 10.49 12.46
CA LEU A 716 6.51 9.15 12.21
C LEU A 716 5.76 8.12 13.05
N VAL A 717 5.32 7.04 12.42
CA VAL A 717 4.70 5.88 13.06
C VAL A 717 5.61 4.68 12.86
N ALA A 718 6.03 4.06 13.96
CA ALA A 718 6.86 2.86 13.98
C ALA A 718 6.13 1.75 14.76
N PRO A 719 5.31 0.92 14.09
CA PRO A 719 4.64 -0.21 14.72
C PRO A 719 5.61 -1.26 15.27
N VAL A 720 5.13 -2.11 16.19
CA VAL A 720 5.92 -3.25 16.68
C VAL A 720 5.52 -4.49 15.91
N LEU A 721 6.36 -4.87 14.93
CA LEU A 721 6.09 -5.95 13.96
C LEU A 721 6.82 -7.27 14.30
N GLU A 722 7.35 -7.40 15.53
CA GLU A 722 8.10 -8.58 15.99
C GLU A 722 7.56 -9.08 17.34
N PRO A 723 7.44 -10.41 17.55
CA PRO A 723 7.00 -10.99 18.82
C PRO A 723 8.00 -10.69 19.94
N ALA A 724 7.52 -10.61 21.18
CA ALA A 724 8.31 -10.32 22.38
C ALA A 724 9.11 -8.99 22.40
N ALA A 725 9.11 -8.17 21.34
CA ALA A 725 9.76 -6.86 21.32
C ALA A 725 9.16 -5.88 22.36
N ARG A 726 9.97 -5.02 22.97
CA ARG A 726 9.59 -4.13 24.09
C ARG A 726 9.98 -2.69 23.83
#